data_AF-A0A7Y2JT28-F1
#
_entry.id   AF-A0A7Y2JT28-F1
#
_cell.length_a   1.000
_cell.length_b   1.000
_cell.length_c   1.000
_cell.angle_alpha   90.00
_cell.angle_beta   90.00
_cell.angle_gamma   90.00
#
_symmetry.space_group_name_H-M   'P 1'
#
loop_
_entity.id
_entity.type
_entity.pdbx_description
1 polymer ?
#
loop_
_entity_poly.entity_id
_entity_poly.type
_entity_poly.pdbx_seq_one_letter_code
_entity_poly.pdbx_strand_id
1 'polypeptide(L)'
;MSDSAVPNAKDLEQPKIGRDDCAVRALTFAGGGFDTVMQMGVIHALLVIRGRAPDAVVGVSAGAVNAAALAEVLQAGEEFERCDRPGFTTEELHRRVLEARVARFRLIMDEYKRAPRDVVDALLPDAFQVEARRPLEPIDHPVHDQRERDARREAMESRAGLINLYNALLKVRVRFSTLTLAIRRWLGLKAAADVRSPVGRWLSVASELAWSWIHIGRNLGRIAPSLHPLLEPLFKAKARRSRGATAAGLIFRWRIWTWLKQSFSHAVLTVLVVVMWGAISFLVLGLPLIGLGYVATSLSDHYGSVLRSVFIFIIYGLVVLTVLAFLDRKTTPPAFRRLAGKLISFVSHALRSLKVPGLSAAAAVVPLVAWAALSFRILWQWRAESESVLETAGITALVVYGVLLATVLVFLYRDRAWFSRSGSWIFAKYSAMSVGTLLILFLLWSLMAWMVVIAATVLAWTFVSAIDWIVSAARARPIPDVRTIVDPEFTKNVWAFTKGILPYLANVLWLLALSVAAAGLWVFLRGRHRGYVRNLLAGYDLAGGLFHPHALRQFFVALFDREYYGAVNMDDVVERTLGDDRSPRDNASSVVLSDDCTPWARKRPKVVGDYARTKPPIHVGLGVADVESGQLEVVPNETKVVDGLLAAVAVTPLFPPQRIGERLFIDGTNIANEPTRSLLWLLRDRVNEDSKVVHIYSVASLPFSHPLLGEEREPYLNLREAGLPLFRHFSRYFQYFSHSSLRKEPEPYLTLVDVTLRAQRLRRLRDAALERRLTQVVTRAMPSDGAVHLGKSKRKYVRAWVTPIETDAPIVLNQRLMLAPEKERRILISETVADGCRAALEAMIRPSLGGKTEQGVLKCRLAVEEHLEKRGRVANGNPDLYVEELPGSSTDSGPGLREICDRCAILRRRVAIAPFTQFSGKPALRHQYHSQSLVVTPWENMGPAWPHEREEGCEPLSDDPH
;
A
#
# COMPACT_ATOMS: atom_id res chain seq x y z
N MET A 1 1.63 8.93 -61.21
CA MET A 1 1.24 9.08 -59.79
C MET A 1 2.52 9.04 -58.99
N SER A 2 3.07 10.21 -58.68
CA SER A 2 4.30 10.37 -57.91
C SER A 2 4.03 10.11 -56.44
N ASP A 3 4.93 9.36 -55.79
CA ASP A 3 5.00 9.18 -54.34
C ASP A 3 5.08 10.55 -53.63
N SER A 4 3.93 11.18 -53.37
CA SER A 4 3.85 12.27 -52.39
C SER A 4 4.02 11.64 -51.02
N ALA A 5 5.24 11.73 -50.49
CA ALA A 5 5.58 11.31 -49.14
C ALA A 5 4.52 11.85 -48.16
N VAL A 6 3.77 10.93 -47.53
CA VAL A 6 2.85 11.28 -46.44
C VAL A 6 3.70 12.00 -45.40
N PRO A 7 3.41 13.28 -45.08
CA PRO A 7 4.20 14.04 -44.11
C PRO A 7 4.26 13.24 -42.81
N ASN A 8 5.47 13.18 -42.24
CA ASN A 8 5.74 12.40 -41.04
C ASN A 8 4.75 12.87 -39.97
N ALA A 9 4.01 11.96 -39.33
CA ALA A 9 2.93 12.32 -38.39
C ALA A 9 3.40 13.19 -37.18
N LYS A 10 4.72 13.33 -37.00
CA LYS A 10 5.34 14.23 -36.02
C LYS A 10 5.35 15.71 -36.45
N ASP A 11 5.15 16.01 -37.74
CA ASP A 11 5.26 17.35 -38.31
C ASP A 11 3.89 18.05 -38.44
N LEU A 12 2.78 17.37 -38.13
CA LEU A 12 1.48 18.04 -38.01
C LEU A 12 1.49 18.88 -36.73
N GLU A 13 1.69 20.19 -36.90
CA GLU A 13 1.58 21.16 -35.81
C GLU A 13 0.30 20.90 -35.01
N GLN A 14 0.46 20.65 -33.71
CA GLN A 14 -0.70 20.43 -32.86
C GLN A 14 -1.55 21.71 -32.84
N PRO A 15 -2.88 21.59 -32.95
CA PRO A 15 -3.74 22.77 -32.93
C PRO A 15 -3.51 23.59 -31.66
N LYS A 16 -3.42 24.91 -31.85
CA LYS A 16 -3.34 25.88 -30.76
C LYS A 16 -4.63 25.83 -29.93
N ILE A 17 -4.50 26.02 -28.63
CA ILE A 17 -5.57 25.97 -27.63
C ILE A 17 -6.07 27.39 -27.40
N GLY A 18 -7.34 27.64 -27.73
CA GLY A 18 -7.95 28.96 -27.65
C GLY A 18 -8.23 29.55 -29.02
N ARG A 19 -8.85 30.73 -29.01
CA ARG A 19 -9.13 31.54 -30.20
C ARG A 19 -8.53 32.93 -30.00
N ASP A 20 -8.33 33.61 -31.11
CA ASP A 20 -7.86 35.00 -31.15
C ASP A 20 -8.85 35.87 -30.37
N ASP A 21 -8.31 36.78 -29.56
CA ASP A 21 -9.08 37.74 -28.76
C ASP A 21 -10.10 37.13 -27.79
N CYS A 22 -10.02 35.82 -27.55
CA CYS A 22 -10.92 35.09 -26.66
C CYS A 22 -10.23 34.58 -25.41
N ALA A 23 -11.05 34.37 -24.39
CA ALA A 23 -10.62 33.73 -23.16
C ALA A 23 -10.47 32.22 -23.37
N VAL A 24 -9.32 31.67 -22.99
CA VAL A 24 -9.09 30.22 -22.94
C VAL A 24 -9.71 29.68 -21.67
N ARG A 25 -10.63 28.72 -21.78
CA ARG A 25 -11.26 28.09 -20.62
C ARG A 25 -10.67 26.71 -20.42
N ALA A 26 -10.10 26.52 -19.24
CA ALA A 26 -9.52 25.26 -18.84
C ALA A 26 -10.18 24.75 -17.56
N LEU A 27 -10.45 23.45 -17.50
CA LEU A 27 -10.94 22.78 -16.30
C LEU A 27 -9.86 21.84 -15.76
N THR A 28 -9.67 21.83 -14.45
CA THR A 28 -8.81 20.83 -13.78
C THR A 28 -9.62 19.97 -12.83
N PHE A 29 -9.54 18.65 -12.99
CA PHE A 29 -10.23 17.66 -12.15
C PHE A 29 -9.25 16.96 -11.22
N ALA A 30 -9.33 17.28 -9.93
CA ALA A 30 -8.52 16.69 -8.88
C ALA A 30 -8.75 15.18 -8.70
N GLY A 31 -7.75 14.48 -8.16
CA GLY A 31 -7.90 13.09 -7.71
C GLY A 31 -8.66 12.96 -6.39
N GLY A 32 -9.07 11.74 -6.04
CA GLY A 32 -9.80 11.50 -4.78
C GLY A 32 -10.64 10.22 -4.67
N GLY A 33 -10.51 9.26 -5.58
CA GLY A 33 -11.40 8.08 -5.59
C GLY A 33 -12.85 8.49 -5.89
N PHE A 34 -13.84 7.94 -5.19
CA PHE A 34 -15.24 8.27 -5.42
C PHE A 34 -15.65 9.67 -4.94
N ASP A 35 -14.86 10.35 -4.11
CA ASP A 35 -15.18 11.74 -3.74
C ASP A 35 -15.20 12.67 -4.97
N THR A 36 -14.57 12.26 -6.08
CA THR A 36 -14.61 12.99 -7.35
C THR A 36 -15.93 12.85 -8.11
N VAL A 37 -16.90 12.05 -7.65
CA VAL A 37 -18.25 11.98 -8.23
C VAL A 37 -18.90 13.36 -8.31
N MET A 38 -18.56 14.28 -7.40
CA MET A 38 -19.03 15.67 -7.46
C MET A 38 -18.63 16.36 -8.78
N GLN A 39 -17.51 15.97 -9.41
CA GLN A 39 -17.03 16.55 -10.67
C GLN A 39 -17.98 16.24 -11.84
N MET A 40 -18.74 15.14 -11.78
CA MET A 40 -19.85 14.89 -12.73
C MET A 40 -20.95 15.96 -12.61
N GLY A 41 -21.08 16.59 -11.44
CA GLY A 41 -21.93 17.75 -11.23
C GLY A 41 -21.52 18.95 -12.07
N VAL A 42 -20.23 19.13 -12.35
CA VAL A 42 -19.74 20.19 -13.24
C VAL A 42 -20.18 19.93 -14.68
N ILE A 43 -20.12 18.67 -15.13
CA ILE A 43 -20.63 18.27 -16.45
C ILE A 43 -22.13 18.56 -16.52
N HIS A 44 -22.88 18.17 -15.49
CA HIS A 44 -24.32 18.44 -15.41
C HIS A 44 -24.63 19.93 -15.42
N ALA A 45 -23.88 20.75 -14.68
CA ALA A 45 -24.03 22.20 -14.67
C ALA A 45 -23.78 22.80 -16.06
N LEU A 46 -22.75 22.36 -16.78
CA LEU A 46 -22.47 22.81 -18.15
C LEU A 46 -23.60 22.43 -19.13
N LEU A 47 -24.22 21.26 -18.98
CA LEU A 47 -25.43 20.92 -19.74
C LEU A 47 -26.59 21.87 -19.38
N VAL A 48 -26.78 22.12 -18.08
CA VAL A 48 -27.84 22.99 -17.54
C VAL A 48 -27.76 24.42 -18.08
N ILE A 49 -26.57 25.01 -18.08
CA ILE A 49 -26.36 26.39 -18.55
C ILE A 49 -26.08 26.47 -20.04
N ARG A 50 -26.18 25.35 -20.77
CA ARG A 50 -25.78 25.21 -22.17
C ARG A 50 -24.37 25.77 -22.42
N GLY A 51 -23.47 25.58 -21.46
CA GLY A 51 -22.15 26.21 -21.41
C GLY A 51 -21.31 25.85 -22.63
N ARG A 52 -20.54 26.81 -23.15
CA ARG A 52 -19.55 26.52 -24.21
C ARG A 52 -18.53 25.53 -23.65
N ALA A 53 -18.15 24.54 -24.47
CA ALA A 53 -17.13 23.57 -24.09
C ALA A 53 -15.82 24.26 -23.66
N PRO A 54 -15.10 23.71 -22.67
CA PRO A 54 -13.77 24.20 -22.34
C PRO A 54 -12.81 23.92 -23.48
N ASP A 55 -11.83 24.81 -23.69
CA ASP A 55 -10.79 24.61 -24.70
C ASP A 55 -9.79 23.55 -24.23
N ALA A 56 -9.58 23.40 -22.91
CA ALA A 56 -8.78 22.33 -22.34
C ALA A 56 -9.39 21.73 -21.06
N VAL A 57 -9.18 20.44 -20.84
CA VAL A 57 -9.53 19.77 -19.58
C VAL A 57 -8.44 18.81 -19.18
N VAL A 58 -7.95 18.91 -17.94
CA VAL A 58 -6.91 18.02 -17.42
C VAL A 58 -7.37 17.40 -16.12
N GLY A 59 -7.18 16.10 -15.95
CA GLY A 59 -7.49 15.43 -14.69
C GLY A 59 -6.40 14.48 -14.24
N VAL A 60 -6.33 14.18 -12.95
CA VAL A 60 -5.44 13.14 -12.38
C VAL A 60 -6.28 12.06 -11.70
N SER A 61 -5.83 10.79 -11.73
CA SER A 61 -6.56 9.69 -11.09
C SER A 61 -8.02 9.61 -11.56
N ALA A 62 -8.97 9.42 -10.64
CA ALA A 62 -10.41 9.48 -10.93
C ALA A 62 -10.84 10.81 -11.59
N GLY A 63 -10.11 11.92 -11.39
CA GLY A 63 -10.34 13.17 -12.09
C GLY A 63 -9.99 13.09 -13.58
N ALA A 64 -9.03 12.27 -14.00
CA ALA A 64 -8.72 12.02 -15.41
C ALA A 64 -9.90 11.31 -16.12
N VAL A 65 -10.56 10.39 -15.40
CA VAL A 65 -11.79 9.74 -15.88
C VAL A 65 -12.91 10.76 -16.09
N ASN A 66 -13.09 11.69 -15.15
CA ASN A 66 -14.06 12.78 -15.26
C ASN A 66 -13.70 13.79 -16.38
N ALA A 67 -12.41 14.02 -16.65
CA ALA A 67 -11.94 14.86 -17.76
C ALA A 67 -12.33 14.26 -19.11
N ALA A 68 -12.08 12.97 -19.31
CA ALA A 68 -12.53 12.25 -20.50
C ALA A 68 -14.06 12.23 -20.58
N ALA A 69 -14.76 11.99 -19.47
CA ALA A 69 -16.23 11.98 -19.42
C ALA A 69 -16.84 13.33 -19.80
N LEU A 70 -16.26 14.45 -19.36
CA LEU A 70 -16.69 15.79 -19.77
C LEU A 70 -16.60 15.96 -21.29
N ALA A 71 -15.47 15.56 -21.88
CA ALA A 71 -15.28 15.65 -23.32
C ALA A 71 -16.26 14.75 -24.09
N GLU A 72 -16.44 13.50 -23.66
CA GLU A 72 -17.44 12.58 -24.23
C GLU A 72 -18.86 13.15 -24.21
N VAL A 73 -19.25 13.77 -23.10
CA VAL A 73 -20.60 14.31 -22.95
C VAL A 73 -20.79 15.55 -23.80
N LEU A 74 -19.86 16.50 -23.79
CA LEU A 74 -20.02 17.76 -24.53
C LEU A 74 -19.86 17.59 -26.04
N GLN A 75 -19.15 16.55 -26.48
CA GLN A 75 -18.98 16.23 -27.91
C GLN A 75 -19.97 15.19 -28.43
N ALA A 76 -20.86 14.67 -27.59
CA ALA A 76 -21.93 13.77 -28.05
C ALA A 76 -22.87 14.52 -29.02
N GLY A 77 -23.26 13.84 -30.10
CA GLY A 77 -24.11 14.40 -31.15
C GLY A 77 -23.34 15.13 -32.26
N GLU A 78 -22.00 15.18 -32.24
CA GLU A 78 -21.19 15.73 -33.34
C GLU A 78 -21.50 15.03 -34.68
N GLU A 79 -21.86 13.75 -34.67
CA GLU A 79 -22.28 13.06 -35.89
C GLU A 79 -23.46 13.73 -36.61
N PHE A 80 -24.37 14.37 -35.88
CA PHE A 80 -25.49 15.10 -36.47
C PHE A 80 -25.05 16.41 -37.13
N GLU A 81 -23.97 17.03 -36.63
CA GLU A 81 -23.41 18.24 -37.23
C GLU A 81 -22.60 17.94 -38.50
N ARG A 82 -21.95 16.77 -38.58
CA ARG A 82 -21.17 16.38 -39.77
C ARG A 82 -22.03 15.86 -40.92
N CYS A 83 -23.08 15.13 -40.58
CA CYS A 83 -23.99 14.60 -41.59
C CYS A 83 -24.97 15.70 -41.91
N ASP A 84 -24.59 16.60 -42.82
CA ASP A 84 -25.43 17.66 -43.37
C ASP A 84 -26.59 17.02 -44.15
N ARG A 85 -27.53 16.43 -43.40
CA ARG A 85 -28.69 15.75 -43.95
C ARG A 85 -29.69 16.84 -44.31
N PRO A 86 -29.94 17.10 -45.60
CA PRO A 86 -30.91 18.10 -45.99
C PRO A 86 -32.26 17.76 -45.37
N GLY A 87 -32.81 18.68 -44.56
CA GLY A 87 -34.15 18.54 -43.98
C GLY A 87 -34.29 18.83 -42.48
N PHE A 88 -33.20 18.95 -41.72
CA PHE A 88 -33.29 19.38 -40.32
C PHE A 88 -33.23 20.90 -40.18
N THR A 89 -34.12 21.48 -39.37
CA THR A 89 -33.99 22.87 -38.93
C THR A 89 -32.84 22.98 -37.93
N THR A 90 -32.20 24.16 -37.82
CA THR A 90 -31.15 24.42 -36.83
C THR A 90 -31.61 24.11 -35.40
N GLU A 91 -32.89 24.36 -35.11
CA GLU A 91 -33.53 24.06 -33.83
C GLU A 91 -33.65 22.55 -33.59
N GLU A 92 -34.12 21.77 -34.58
CA GLU A 92 -34.21 20.31 -34.44
C GLU A 92 -32.82 19.68 -34.29
N LEU A 93 -31.82 20.18 -35.02
CA LEU A 93 -30.43 19.74 -34.88
C LEU A 93 -29.92 20.03 -33.46
N HIS A 94 -30.13 21.26 -32.95
CA HIS A 94 -29.73 21.63 -31.59
C HIS A 94 -30.38 20.72 -30.54
N ARG A 95 -31.69 20.45 -30.68
CA ARG A 95 -32.43 19.56 -29.77
C ARG A 95 -31.85 18.14 -29.77
N ARG A 96 -31.57 17.57 -30.95
CA ARG A 96 -30.98 16.23 -31.08
C ARG A 96 -29.57 16.15 -30.49
N VAL A 97 -28.75 17.18 -30.69
CA VAL A 97 -27.43 17.27 -30.05
C VAL A 97 -27.60 17.28 -28.53
N LEU A 98 -28.51 18.11 -28.00
CA LEU A 98 -28.75 18.17 -26.56
C LEU A 98 -29.26 16.84 -25.98
N GLU A 99 -30.18 16.16 -26.67
CA GLU A 99 -30.65 14.81 -26.33
C GLU A 99 -29.49 13.80 -26.30
N ALA A 100 -28.59 13.83 -27.30
CA ALA A 100 -27.42 12.97 -27.35
C ALA A 100 -26.46 13.22 -26.17
N ARG A 101 -26.21 14.50 -25.83
CA ARG A 101 -25.40 14.88 -24.66
C ARG A 101 -26.00 14.40 -23.36
N VAL A 102 -27.31 14.56 -23.17
CA VAL A 102 -28.04 14.07 -21.99
C VAL A 102 -28.00 12.54 -21.91
N ALA A 103 -28.24 11.84 -23.02
CA ALA A 103 -28.19 10.39 -23.08
C ALA A 103 -26.79 9.87 -22.73
N ARG A 104 -25.75 10.50 -23.29
CA ARG A 104 -24.35 10.16 -22.99
C ARG A 104 -24.02 10.39 -21.52
N PHE A 105 -24.45 11.52 -20.96
CA PHE A 105 -24.27 11.81 -19.54
C PHE A 105 -24.94 10.78 -18.63
N ARG A 106 -26.20 10.40 -18.92
CA ARG A 106 -26.94 9.37 -18.16
C ARG A 106 -26.23 8.02 -18.21
N LEU A 107 -25.74 7.61 -19.38
CA LEU A 107 -24.98 6.38 -19.53
C LEU A 107 -23.74 6.39 -18.63
N ILE A 108 -22.94 7.46 -18.66
CA ILE A 108 -21.74 7.56 -17.80
C ILE A 108 -22.15 7.56 -16.33
N MET A 109 -23.17 8.33 -15.95
CA MET A 109 -23.64 8.40 -14.57
C MET A 109 -24.13 7.04 -14.04
N ASP A 110 -24.82 6.26 -14.87
CA ASP A 110 -25.31 4.94 -14.48
C ASP A 110 -24.19 3.91 -14.33
N GLU A 111 -23.15 3.99 -15.17
CA GLU A 111 -21.92 3.21 -14.96
C GLU A 111 -21.21 3.63 -13.67
N TYR A 112 -21.13 4.92 -13.35
CA TYR A 112 -20.60 5.39 -12.06
C TYR A 112 -21.40 4.86 -10.86
N LYS A 113 -22.72 4.69 -11.00
CA LYS A 113 -23.56 4.08 -9.95
C LYS A 113 -23.29 2.59 -9.75
N ARG A 114 -22.84 1.88 -10.79
CA ARG A 114 -22.48 0.45 -10.74
C ARG A 114 -21.03 0.22 -10.31
N ALA A 115 -20.14 1.13 -10.71
CA ALA A 115 -18.69 1.03 -10.51
C ALA A 115 -18.25 0.68 -9.07
N PRO A 116 -18.80 1.24 -7.98
CA PRO A 116 -18.39 0.85 -6.64
C PRO A 116 -18.59 -0.65 -6.36
N ARG A 117 -19.67 -1.23 -6.90
CA ARG A 117 -19.93 -2.66 -6.78
C ARG A 117 -18.95 -3.44 -7.64
N ASP A 118 -18.83 -3.10 -8.92
CA ASP A 118 -17.98 -3.86 -9.85
C ASP A 118 -16.49 -3.79 -9.46
N VAL A 119 -16.04 -2.63 -8.99
CA VAL A 119 -14.69 -2.46 -8.43
C VAL A 119 -14.56 -3.30 -7.17
N VAL A 120 -15.46 -3.19 -6.18
CA VAL A 120 -15.37 -4.00 -4.95
C VAL A 120 -15.41 -5.49 -5.24
N ASP A 121 -16.28 -5.95 -6.15
CA ASP A 121 -16.42 -7.35 -6.55
C ASP A 121 -15.18 -7.86 -7.31
N ALA A 122 -14.50 -6.97 -8.05
CA ALA A 122 -13.22 -7.26 -8.69
C ALA A 122 -12.04 -7.26 -7.70
N LEU A 123 -12.08 -6.38 -6.70
CA LEU A 123 -11.01 -6.21 -5.69
C LEU A 123 -11.09 -7.27 -4.58
N LEU A 124 -12.29 -7.62 -4.15
CA LEU A 124 -12.50 -8.57 -3.07
C LEU A 124 -12.63 -10.00 -3.62
N PRO A 125 -11.91 -10.96 -3.03
CA PRO A 125 -12.18 -12.36 -3.28
C PRO A 125 -13.63 -12.64 -2.87
N ASP A 126 -14.41 -13.30 -3.73
CA ASP A 126 -15.72 -13.80 -3.35
C ASP A 126 -15.52 -14.78 -2.17
N ALA A 127 -16.11 -14.43 -1.02
CA ALA A 127 -15.96 -15.21 0.20
C ALA A 127 -16.49 -16.66 0.03
N PHE A 128 -17.38 -16.89 -0.94
CA PHE A 128 -17.90 -18.22 -1.27
C PHE A 128 -16.98 -19.00 -2.21
N GLN A 129 -16.09 -18.35 -2.95
CA GLN A 129 -15.08 -19.01 -3.80
C GLN A 129 -13.87 -19.54 -3.02
N VAL A 130 -13.83 -19.34 -1.71
CA VAL A 130 -12.74 -19.75 -0.81
C VAL A 130 -12.46 -21.26 -0.85
N GLU A 131 -13.44 -22.09 -1.21
CA GLU A 131 -13.25 -23.55 -1.30
C GLU A 131 -12.62 -24.01 -2.61
N ALA A 132 -12.80 -23.27 -3.70
CA ALA A 132 -12.23 -23.58 -4.99
C ALA A 132 -10.74 -23.18 -5.00
N ARG A 133 -9.84 -24.13 -4.69
CA ARG A 133 -8.37 -23.91 -4.76
C ARG A 133 -7.85 -23.51 -6.15
N ARG A 134 -8.72 -23.46 -7.15
CA ARG A 134 -8.45 -22.95 -8.50
C ARG A 134 -9.63 -22.11 -8.96
N PRO A 135 -9.39 -20.93 -9.56
CA PRO A 135 -10.45 -20.20 -10.24
C PRO A 135 -10.98 -21.08 -11.37
N LEU A 136 -12.27 -20.93 -11.69
CA LEU A 136 -12.80 -21.47 -12.93
C LEU A 136 -12.04 -20.83 -14.08
N GLU A 137 -11.62 -21.63 -15.06
CA GLU A 137 -11.05 -21.07 -16.29
C GLU A 137 -12.11 -20.15 -16.90
N PRO A 138 -11.76 -18.89 -17.22
CA PRO A 138 -12.70 -17.99 -17.85
C PRO A 138 -13.19 -18.63 -19.15
N ILE A 139 -14.49 -18.49 -19.44
CA ILE A 139 -15.05 -18.96 -20.69
C ILE A 139 -14.42 -18.13 -21.81
N ASP A 140 -13.50 -18.74 -22.55
CA ASP A 140 -12.84 -18.13 -23.70
C ASP A 140 -13.81 -18.15 -24.89
N HIS A 141 -14.65 -17.11 -24.97
CA HIS A 141 -15.48 -16.91 -26.15
C HIS A 141 -14.61 -16.51 -27.36
N PRO A 142 -14.84 -17.07 -28.56
CA PRO A 142 -14.14 -16.68 -29.79
C PRO A 142 -14.26 -15.20 -30.16
N VAL A 143 -15.31 -14.54 -29.65
CA VAL A 143 -15.57 -13.09 -29.81
C VAL A 143 -14.47 -12.22 -29.18
N HIS A 144 -13.79 -12.71 -28.14
CA HIS A 144 -12.80 -11.90 -27.42
C HIS A 144 -11.45 -11.89 -28.13
N ASP A 145 -10.86 -10.70 -28.24
CA ASP A 145 -9.50 -10.51 -28.72
C ASP A 145 -8.49 -11.31 -27.87
N GLN A 146 -7.38 -11.76 -28.48
CA GLN A 146 -6.37 -12.55 -27.77
C GLN A 146 -5.78 -11.77 -26.58
N ARG A 147 -5.57 -10.45 -26.71
CA ARG A 147 -5.06 -9.61 -25.63
C ARG A 147 -6.07 -9.48 -24.51
N GLU A 148 -7.36 -9.43 -24.85
CA GLU A 148 -8.43 -9.43 -23.87
C GLU A 148 -8.46 -10.75 -23.09
N ARG A 149 -8.35 -11.89 -23.78
CA ARG A 149 -8.28 -13.23 -23.16
C ARG A 149 -7.06 -13.37 -22.24
N ASP A 150 -5.90 -12.92 -22.69
CA ASP A 150 -4.68 -12.92 -21.88
C ASP A 150 -4.86 -12.06 -20.62
N ALA A 151 -5.40 -10.85 -20.76
CA ALA A 151 -5.68 -9.98 -19.62
C ALA A 151 -6.74 -10.55 -18.66
N ARG A 152 -7.74 -11.31 -19.15
CA ARG A 152 -8.70 -12.04 -18.32
C ARG A 152 -8.02 -13.16 -17.54
N ARG A 153 -7.15 -13.93 -18.19
CA ARG A 153 -6.39 -15.01 -17.54
C ARG A 153 -5.47 -14.45 -16.46
N GLU A 154 -4.73 -13.39 -16.75
CA GLU A 154 -3.86 -12.72 -15.77
C GLU A 154 -4.68 -12.14 -14.60
N ALA A 155 -5.87 -11.59 -14.85
CA ALA A 155 -6.76 -11.13 -13.80
C ALA A 155 -7.24 -12.26 -12.88
N MET A 156 -7.62 -13.40 -13.46
CA MET A 156 -8.04 -14.59 -12.71
C MET A 156 -6.88 -15.19 -11.91
N GLU A 157 -5.67 -15.20 -12.47
CA GLU A 157 -4.46 -15.63 -11.76
C GLU A 157 -4.17 -14.71 -10.57
N SER A 158 -4.20 -13.39 -10.76
CA SER A 158 -4.00 -12.41 -9.67
C SER A 158 -5.07 -12.55 -8.58
N ARG A 159 -6.35 -12.72 -8.96
CA ARG A 159 -7.45 -12.92 -8.01
C ARG A 159 -7.28 -14.22 -7.23
N ALA A 160 -6.93 -15.32 -7.89
CA ALA A 160 -6.62 -16.58 -7.24
C ALA A 160 -5.43 -16.44 -6.27
N GLY A 161 -4.43 -15.66 -6.68
CA GLY A 161 -3.32 -15.25 -5.84
C GLY A 161 -3.74 -14.56 -4.54
N LEU A 162 -4.62 -13.57 -4.65
CA LEU A 162 -5.19 -12.86 -3.52
C LEU A 162 -6.05 -13.76 -2.63
N ILE A 163 -6.87 -14.64 -3.22
CA ILE A 163 -7.64 -15.68 -2.49
C ILE A 163 -6.68 -16.58 -1.71
N ASN A 164 -5.57 -17.01 -2.33
CA ASN A 164 -4.58 -17.86 -1.70
C ASN A 164 -3.85 -17.15 -0.57
N LEU A 165 -3.49 -15.88 -0.74
CA LEU A 165 -2.90 -15.06 0.32
C LEU A 165 -3.89 -14.85 1.47
N TYR A 166 -5.13 -14.49 1.16
CA TYR A 166 -6.20 -14.31 2.14
C TYR A 166 -6.48 -15.59 2.92
N ASN A 167 -6.59 -16.73 2.23
CA ASN A 167 -6.75 -18.06 2.84
C ASN A 167 -5.53 -18.45 3.68
N ALA A 168 -4.32 -18.10 3.25
CA ALA A 168 -3.12 -18.32 4.04
C ALA A 168 -3.14 -17.47 5.32
N LEU A 169 -3.57 -16.20 5.23
CA LEU A 169 -3.76 -15.28 6.36
C LEU A 169 -4.86 -15.76 7.30
N LEU A 170 -6.01 -16.24 6.81
CA LEU A 170 -7.09 -16.79 7.64
C LEU A 170 -6.71 -18.11 8.33
N LYS A 171 -5.83 -18.92 7.71
CA LYS A 171 -5.25 -20.10 8.36
C LYS A 171 -4.33 -19.74 9.51
N VAL A 172 -3.82 -18.50 9.57
CA VAL A 172 -3.11 -17.97 10.74
C VAL A 172 -4.14 -17.77 11.86
N ARG A 173 -4.38 -18.82 12.64
CA ARG A 173 -5.19 -18.76 13.86
C ARG A 173 -4.46 -17.97 14.94
N VAL A 174 -4.49 -16.64 14.84
CA VAL A 174 -4.05 -15.76 15.93
C VAL A 174 -5.20 -15.64 16.92
N ARG A 175 -4.98 -16.05 18.18
CA ARG A 175 -5.97 -15.78 19.23
C ARG A 175 -6.12 -14.27 19.37
N PHE A 176 -7.35 -13.77 19.50
CA PHE A 176 -7.60 -12.34 19.69
C PHE A 176 -6.78 -11.75 20.84
N SER A 177 -6.54 -12.54 21.92
CA SER A 177 -5.67 -12.16 23.02
C SER A 177 -4.19 -11.95 22.61
N THR A 178 -3.65 -12.75 21.69
CA THR A 178 -2.29 -12.57 21.19
C THR A 178 -2.18 -11.32 20.33
N LEU A 179 -3.21 -11.05 19.50
CA LEU A 179 -3.27 -9.87 18.66
C LEU A 179 -3.39 -8.58 19.49
N THR A 180 -4.31 -8.54 20.47
CA THR A 180 -4.47 -7.36 21.35
C THR A 180 -3.23 -7.11 22.19
N LEU A 181 -2.54 -8.15 22.67
CA LEU A 181 -1.26 -8.01 23.34
C LEU A 181 -0.19 -7.44 22.40
N ALA A 182 -0.09 -7.92 21.16
CA ALA A 182 0.85 -7.37 20.18
C ALA A 182 0.57 -5.89 19.87
N ILE A 183 -0.69 -5.52 19.65
CA ILE A 183 -1.12 -4.14 19.40
C ILE A 183 -0.80 -3.26 20.61
N ARG A 184 -1.13 -3.72 21.83
CA ARG A 184 -0.84 -2.98 23.07
C ARG A 184 0.66 -2.69 23.21
N ARG A 185 1.52 -3.65 22.88
CA ARG A 185 2.98 -3.47 22.93
C ARG A 185 3.49 -2.52 21.86
N TRP A 186 2.95 -2.60 20.64
CA TRP A 186 3.29 -1.66 19.58
C TRP A 186 2.88 -0.22 19.92
N LEU A 187 1.68 -0.03 20.49
CA LEU A 187 1.25 1.27 21.01
C LEU A 187 2.10 1.74 22.19
N GLY A 188 2.53 0.83 23.07
CA GLY A 188 3.48 1.12 24.15
C GLY A 188 4.83 1.66 23.63
N LEU A 189 5.36 1.09 22.54
CA LEU A 189 6.58 1.59 21.89
C LEU A 189 6.39 2.99 21.28
N LYS A 190 5.21 3.28 20.73
CA LYS A 190 4.88 4.62 20.23
C LYS A 190 4.77 5.62 21.38
N ALA A 191 4.04 5.28 22.44
CA ALA A 191 3.90 6.13 23.62
C ALA A 191 5.24 6.36 24.35
N ALA A 192 6.16 5.40 24.30
CA ALA A 192 7.51 5.55 24.85
C ALA A 192 8.28 6.70 24.18
N ALA A 193 8.01 7.02 22.91
CA ALA A 193 8.64 8.14 22.21
C ALA A 193 8.24 9.52 22.80
N ASP A 194 7.06 9.61 23.41
CA ASP A 194 6.52 10.84 23.99
C ASP A 194 7.09 11.15 25.39
N VAL A 195 7.85 10.22 25.99
CA VAL A 195 8.52 10.44 27.28
C VAL A 195 9.59 11.53 27.10
N ARG A 196 9.47 12.60 27.90
CA ARG A 196 10.35 13.79 27.84
C ARG A 196 11.78 13.49 28.24
N SER A 197 12.01 12.65 29.25
CA SER A 197 13.36 12.34 29.70
C SER A 197 14.01 11.32 28.75
N PRO A 198 15.25 11.55 28.29
CA PRO A 198 15.92 10.62 27.37
C PRO A 198 16.15 9.25 28.00
N VAL A 199 16.49 9.23 29.31
CA VAL A 199 16.64 7.99 30.09
C VAL A 199 15.29 7.28 30.26
N GLY A 200 14.21 8.02 30.58
CA GLY A 200 12.88 7.46 30.70
C GLY A 200 12.37 6.88 29.38
N ARG A 201 12.58 7.59 28.26
CA ARG A 201 12.29 7.10 26.91
C ARG A 201 13.02 5.80 26.62
N TRP A 202 14.33 5.75 26.89
CA TRP A 202 15.14 4.56 26.65
C TRP A 202 14.66 3.38 27.50
N LEU A 203 14.40 3.58 28.79
CA LEU A 203 13.88 2.54 29.69
C LEU A 203 12.48 2.06 29.27
N SER A 204 11.59 2.97 28.88
CA SER A 204 10.27 2.63 28.35
C SER A 204 10.35 1.82 27.05
N VAL A 205 11.20 2.23 26.10
CA VAL A 205 11.42 1.46 24.86
C VAL A 205 12.03 0.10 25.18
N ALA A 206 13.07 0.03 26.00
CA ALA A 206 13.75 -1.21 26.36
C ALA A 206 12.81 -2.19 27.07
N SER A 207 11.99 -1.71 28.00
CA SER A 207 11.00 -2.53 28.70
C SER A 207 9.91 -3.07 27.77
N GLU A 208 9.34 -2.25 26.88
CA GLU A 208 8.34 -2.70 25.91
C GLU A 208 8.93 -3.68 24.88
N LEU A 209 10.18 -3.48 24.45
CA LEU A 209 10.91 -4.43 23.61
C LEU A 209 11.15 -5.76 24.34
N ALA A 210 11.59 -5.73 25.60
CA ALA A 210 11.82 -6.92 26.40
C ALA A 210 10.52 -7.72 26.63
N TRP A 211 9.42 -7.05 26.96
CA TRP A 211 8.12 -7.69 27.12
C TRP A 211 7.60 -8.28 25.82
N SER A 212 7.75 -7.55 24.71
CA SER A 212 7.40 -8.06 23.37
C SER A 212 8.21 -9.30 23.03
N TRP A 213 9.51 -9.29 23.31
CA TRP A 213 10.43 -10.39 23.06
C TRP A 213 10.07 -11.66 23.86
N ILE A 214 9.76 -11.51 25.14
CA ILE A 214 9.28 -12.61 26.00
C ILE A 214 7.94 -13.16 25.50
N HIS A 215 7.03 -12.29 25.05
CA HIS A 215 5.74 -12.70 24.50
C HIS A 215 5.89 -13.50 23.20
N ILE A 216 6.78 -13.08 22.32
CA ILE A 216 7.14 -13.83 21.10
C ILE A 216 7.66 -15.21 21.50
N GLY A 217 8.64 -15.26 22.42
CA GLY A 217 9.22 -16.50 22.96
C GLY A 217 8.20 -17.50 23.48
N ARG A 218 7.29 -17.04 24.35
CA ARG A 218 6.22 -17.87 24.94
C ARG A 218 5.22 -18.40 23.92
N ASN A 219 5.10 -17.75 22.76
CA ASN A 219 4.14 -18.14 21.73
C ASN A 219 4.81 -18.78 20.50
N LEU A 220 6.12 -19.01 20.47
CA LEU A 220 6.83 -19.55 19.30
C LEU A 220 6.24 -20.87 18.77
N GLY A 221 5.94 -21.81 19.66
CA GLY A 221 5.34 -23.08 19.28
C GLY A 221 3.95 -22.96 18.64
N ARG A 222 3.25 -21.83 18.87
CA ARG A 222 1.97 -21.51 18.23
C ARG A 222 2.17 -20.69 16.95
N ILE A 223 3.14 -19.77 16.96
CA ILE A 223 3.45 -18.87 15.85
C ILE A 223 4.06 -19.65 14.68
N ALA A 224 4.97 -20.59 14.93
CA ALA A 224 5.68 -21.30 13.87
C ALA A 224 4.74 -22.10 12.93
N PRO A 225 3.77 -22.90 13.41
CA PRO A 225 2.78 -23.52 12.53
C PRO A 225 1.94 -22.52 11.75
N SER A 226 1.61 -21.36 12.35
CA SER A 226 0.84 -20.31 11.69
C SER A 226 1.65 -19.53 10.64
N LEU A 227 2.97 -19.46 10.77
CA LEU A 227 3.85 -18.86 9.77
C LEU A 227 4.10 -19.77 8.57
N HIS A 228 3.99 -21.10 8.73
CA HIS A 228 4.26 -22.04 7.65
C HIS A 228 3.47 -21.74 6.36
N PRO A 229 2.13 -21.53 6.37
CA PRO A 229 1.38 -21.21 5.15
C PRO A 229 1.82 -19.92 4.47
N LEU A 230 2.36 -18.95 5.24
CA LEU A 230 2.86 -17.68 4.71
C LEU A 230 4.28 -17.82 4.14
N LEU A 231 5.09 -18.69 4.71
CA LEU A 231 6.49 -18.87 4.31
C LEU A 231 6.67 -19.99 3.27
N GLU A 232 5.74 -20.93 3.16
CA GLU A 232 5.78 -22.03 2.19
C GLU A 232 6.05 -21.57 0.74
N PRO A 233 5.45 -20.46 0.23
CA PRO A 233 5.73 -19.96 -1.11
C PRO A 233 7.18 -19.51 -1.30
N LEU A 234 7.89 -19.14 -0.23
CA LEU A 234 9.30 -18.74 -0.30
C LEU A 234 10.25 -19.92 -0.45
N PHE A 235 9.83 -21.11 -0.02
CA PHE A 235 10.62 -22.35 -0.05
C PHE A 235 10.30 -23.23 -1.26
N LYS A 236 9.10 -23.12 -1.83
CA LYS A 236 8.77 -23.76 -3.10
C LYS A 236 9.49 -23.02 -4.23
N ALA A 237 10.59 -23.59 -4.71
CA ALA A 237 11.16 -23.21 -6.01
C ALA A 237 10.01 -23.19 -7.01
N LYS A 238 9.81 -22.06 -7.70
CA LYS A 238 8.71 -21.78 -8.63
C LYS A 238 8.47 -23.02 -9.49
N ALA A 239 7.56 -23.89 -9.05
CA ALA A 239 7.35 -25.15 -9.71
C ALA A 239 6.80 -24.76 -11.07
N ARG A 240 7.60 -24.95 -12.13
CA ARG A 240 7.26 -24.62 -13.52
C ARG A 240 5.78 -24.96 -13.69
N ARG A 241 4.94 -23.94 -13.94
CA ARG A 241 3.48 -24.01 -14.13
C ARG A 241 3.13 -25.38 -14.70
N SER A 242 2.84 -26.33 -13.81
CA SER A 242 2.65 -27.70 -14.26
C SER A 242 1.30 -27.70 -14.90
N ARG A 243 1.27 -28.01 -16.20
CA ARG A 243 0.12 -28.59 -16.91
C ARG A 243 -0.72 -29.39 -15.90
N GLY A 244 -2.04 -29.23 -15.96
CA GLY A 244 -3.01 -29.69 -14.97
C GLY A 244 -2.60 -30.99 -14.25
N ALA A 245 -2.84 -31.05 -12.93
CA ALA A 245 -2.40 -32.17 -12.09
C ALA A 245 -2.66 -33.49 -12.80
N THR A 246 -1.60 -34.19 -13.22
CA THR A 246 -1.72 -35.48 -13.88
C THR A 246 -2.62 -36.38 -13.04
N ALA A 247 -3.51 -37.16 -13.64
CA ALA A 247 -4.42 -38.06 -12.91
C ALA A 247 -3.68 -38.89 -11.84
N ALA A 248 -2.44 -39.29 -12.10
CA ALA A 248 -1.54 -39.93 -11.13
C ALA A 248 -1.31 -39.11 -9.84
N GLY A 249 -1.16 -37.79 -9.93
CA GLY A 249 -1.00 -36.89 -8.78
C GLY A 249 -2.27 -36.70 -7.95
N LEU A 250 -3.44 -36.98 -8.52
CA LEU A 250 -4.72 -37.03 -7.82
C LEU A 250 -4.97 -38.41 -7.20
N ILE A 251 -4.64 -39.48 -7.92
CA ILE A 251 -4.87 -40.88 -7.50
C ILE A 251 -3.86 -41.32 -6.42
N PHE A 252 -2.58 -40.96 -6.54
CA PHE A 252 -1.52 -41.37 -5.60
C PHE A 252 -1.27 -40.38 -4.46
N ARG A 253 -2.25 -39.53 -4.13
CA ARG A 253 -2.15 -38.59 -3.01
C ARG A 253 -2.37 -39.32 -1.67
N TRP A 254 -1.38 -40.12 -1.28
CA TRP A 254 -1.41 -40.84 -0.01
C TRP A 254 -1.45 -39.85 1.16
N ARG A 255 -2.59 -39.80 1.85
CA ARG A 255 -2.90 -38.85 2.94
C ARG A 255 -1.84 -38.86 4.04
N ILE A 256 -1.26 -40.04 4.28
CA ILE A 256 -0.19 -40.26 5.26
C ILE A 256 1.07 -39.49 4.89
N TRP A 257 1.49 -39.51 3.61
CA TRP A 257 2.70 -38.81 3.17
C TRP A 257 2.55 -37.30 3.24
N THR A 258 1.37 -36.77 2.89
CA THR A 258 1.09 -35.33 3.05
C THR A 258 1.11 -34.90 4.51
N TRP A 259 0.56 -35.73 5.41
CA TRP A 259 0.58 -35.47 6.84
C TRP A 259 2.01 -35.53 7.42
N LEU A 260 2.79 -36.56 7.06
CA LEU A 260 4.21 -36.69 7.48
C LEU A 260 5.04 -35.51 7.01
N LYS A 261 4.96 -35.15 5.72
CA LYS A 261 5.69 -34.01 5.16
C LYS A 261 5.32 -32.70 5.85
N GLN A 262 4.03 -32.50 6.13
CA GLN A 262 3.54 -31.30 6.80
C GLN A 262 3.99 -31.25 8.26
N SER A 263 3.86 -32.34 9.01
CA SER A 263 4.34 -32.47 10.39
C SER A 263 5.85 -32.26 10.50
N PHE A 264 6.62 -32.84 9.56
CA PHE A 264 8.07 -32.65 9.49
C PHE A 264 8.43 -31.19 9.20
N SER A 265 7.77 -30.55 8.23
CA SER A 265 8.00 -29.14 7.90
C SER A 265 7.65 -28.21 9.07
N HIS A 266 6.57 -28.51 9.80
CA HIS A 266 6.21 -27.77 11.01
C HIS A 266 7.22 -27.97 12.14
N ALA A 267 7.72 -29.19 12.35
CA ALA A 267 8.74 -29.47 13.35
C ALA A 267 10.03 -28.71 13.04
N VAL A 268 10.52 -28.80 11.80
CA VAL A 268 11.72 -28.08 11.34
C VAL A 268 11.56 -26.57 11.47
N LEU A 269 10.43 -26.01 11.03
CA LEU A 269 10.18 -24.57 11.15
C LEU A 269 10.11 -24.14 12.62
N THR A 270 9.50 -24.94 13.49
CA THR A 270 9.43 -24.66 14.93
C THR A 270 10.82 -24.66 15.55
N VAL A 271 11.65 -25.65 15.23
CA VAL A 271 13.04 -25.71 15.69
C VAL A 271 13.83 -24.51 15.19
N LEU A 272 13.74 -24.16 13.90
CA LEU A 272 14.43 -23.00 13.34
C LEU A 272 14.01 -21.70 14.03
N VAL A 273 12.72 -21.49 14.26
CA VAL A 273 12.20 -20.29 14.92
C VAL A 273 12.64 -20.23 16.39
N VAL A 274 12.64 -21.36 17.11
CA VAL A 274 13.12 -21.44 18.50
C VAL A 274 14.62 -21.19 18.58
N VAL A 275 15.41 -21.80 17.71
CA VAL A 275 16.87 -21.59 17.64
C VAL A 275 17.18 -20.14 17.31
N MET A 276 16.49 -19.56 16.33
CA MET A 276 16.67 -18.16 15.95
C MET A 276 16.31 -17.20 17.10
N TRP A 277 15.19 -17.44 17.80
CA TRP A 277 14.82 -16.64 18.96
C TRP A 277 15.81 -16.83 20.12
N GLY A 278 16.25 -18.06 20.42
CA GLY A 278 17.26 -18.32 21.43
C GLY A 278 18.58 -17.62 21.11
N ALA A 279 18.99 -17.66 19.84
CA ALA A 279 20.19 -17.01 19.35
C ALA A 279 20.14 -15.48 19.52
N ILE A 280 19.03 -14.85 19.11
CA ILE A 280 18.85 -13.41 19.27
C ILE A 280 18.71 -13.04 20.75
N SER A 281 18.04 -13.86 21.57
CA SER A 281 17.93 -13.64 23.02
C SER A 281 19.31 -13.64 23.68
N PHE A 282 20.16 -14.60 23.32
CA PHE A 282 21.52 -14.67 23.82
C PHE A 282 22.37 -13.49 23.33
N LEU A 283 22.23 -13.09 22.07
CA LEU A 283 22.97 -11.96 21.50
C LEU A 283 22.57 -10.62 22.15
N VAL A 284 21.28 -10.41 22.39
CA VAL A 284 20.74 -9.14 22.93
C VAL A 284 20.82 -9.06 24.45
N LEU A 285 20.63 -10.17 25.17
CA LEU A 285 20.60 -10.17 26.64
C LEU A 285 21.83 -10.87 27.23
N GLY A 286 22.23 -12.00 26.66
CA GLY A 286 23.36 -12.80 27.15
C GLY A 286 24.70 -12.08 27.00
N LEU A 287 25.04 -11.59 25.80
CA LEU A 287 26.31 -10.92 25.55
C LEU A 287 26.52 -9.67 26.41
N PRO A 288 25.54 -8.75 26.58
CA PRO A 288 25.71 -7.62 27.49
C PRO A 288 25.86 -8.03 28.95
N LEU A 289 25.15 -9.08 29.41
CA LEU A 289 25.29 -9.58 30.78
C LEU A 289 26.65 -10.25 31.00
N ILE A 290 27.18 -10.96 30.01
CA ILE A 290 28.53 -11.52 30.03
C ILE A 290 29.56 -10.39 30.03
N GLY A 291 29.38 -9.37 29.19
CA GLY A 291 30.24 -8.19 29.17
C GLY A 291 30.22 -7.41 30.48
N LEU A 292 29.04 -7.19 31.06
CA LEU A 292 28.88 -6.58 32.39
C LEU A 292 29.50 -7.45 33.49
N GLY A 293 29.32 -8.76 33.41
CA GLY A 293 29.97 -9.71 34.31
C GLY A 293 31.49 -9.63 34.21
N TYR A 294 32.04 -9.56 33.00
CA TYR A 294 33.47 -9.42 32.75
C TYR A 294 34.03 -8.09 33.28
N VAL A 295 33.34 -6.98 32.99
CA VAL A 295 33.67 -5.64 33.53
C VAL A 295 33.57 -5.64 35.06
N ALA A 296 32.53 -6.24 35.64
CA ALA A 296 32.37 -6.36 37.08
C ALA A 296 33.44 -7.24 37.72
N THR A 297 33.85 -8.35 37.08
CA THR A 297 34.95 -9.18 37.58
C THR A 297 36.27 -8.45 37.50
N SER A 298 36.50 -7.67 36.43
CA SER A 298 37.69 -6.83 36.27
C SER A 298 37.73 -5.67 37.27
N LEU A 299 36.57 -5.08 37.60
CA LEU A 299 36.45 -4.06 38.65
C LEU A 299 36.58 -4.67 40.06
N SER A 300 36.16 -5.92 40.25
CA SER A 300 36.23 -6.59 41.56
C SER A 300 37.66 -6.95 41.99
N ASP A 301 38.58 -7.14 41.05
CA ASP A 301 40.01 -7.26 41.36
C ASP A 301 40.58 -5.94 41.95
N HIS A 302 39.86 -4.82 41.82
CA HIS A 302 40.20 -3.53 42.44
C HIS A 302 39.41 -3.23 43.73
N TYR A 303 38.23 -3.83 43.96
CA TYR A 303 37.31 -3.45 45.05
C TYR A 303 36.90 -4.57 46.04
N GLY A 304 37.55 -5.73 45.98
CA GLY A 304 37.44 -6.77 47.01
C GLY A 304 36.28 -7.77 46.85
N SER A 305 36.43 -8.93 47.50
CA SER A 305 35.64 -10.17 47.34
C SER A 305 34.14 -10.06 47.63
N VAL A 306 33.71 -9.03 48.35
CA VAL A 306 32.30 -8.81 48.73
C VAL A 306 31.46 -8.38 47.54
N LEU A 307 31.97 -7.47 46.69
CA LEU A 307 31.25 -7.03 45.48
C LEU A 307 31.07 -8.17 44.48
N ARG A 308 32.08 -9.05 44.37
CA ARG A 308 32.06 -10.23 43.51
C ARG A 308 30.93 -11.19 43.89
N SER A 309 30.76 -11.42 45.19
CA SER A 309 29.68 -12.26 45.73
C SER A 309 28.31 -11.65 45.46
N VAL A 310 28.11 -10.36 45.75
CA VAL A 310 26.84 -9.66 45.52
C VAL A 310 26.45 -9.69 44.03
N PHE A 311 27.40 -9.47 43.13
CA PHE A 311 27.13 -9.46 41.69
C PHE A 311 26.79 -10.85 41.14
N ILE A 312 27.51 -11.89 41.58
CA ILE A 312 27.18 -13.29 41.24
C ILE A 312 25.78 -13.63 41.74
N PHE A 313 25.39 -13.21 42.95
CA PHE A 313 24.05 -13.42 43.48
C PHE A 313 22.97 -12.67 42.70
N ILE A 314 23.25 -11.45 42.21
CA ILE A 314 22.32 -10.69 41.35
C ILE A 314 22.13 -11.38 40.00
N ILE A 315 23.22 -11.83 39.36
CA ILE A 315 23.16 -12.58 38.09
C ILE A 315 22.41 -13.91 38.29
N TYR A 316 22.74 -14.68 39.33
CA TYR A 316 22.02 -15.92 39.65
C TYR A 316 20.55 -15.66 39.96
N GLY A 317 20.24 -14.59 40.70
CA GLY A 317 18.88 -14.16 40.99
C GLY A 317 18.10 -13.82 39.72
N LEU A 318 18.72 -13.10 38.78
CA LEU A 318 18.13 -12.78 37.48
C LEU A 318 17.93 -14.02 36.61
N VAL A 319 18.90 -14.93 36.55
CA VAL A 319 18.78 -16.20 35.82
C VAL A 319 17.66 -17.06 36.40
N VAL A 320 17.60 -17.20 37.73
CA VAL A 320 16.54 -17.94 38.43
C VAL A 320 15.18 -17.29 38.22
N LEU A 321 15.07 -15.96 38.31
CA LEU A 321 13.82 -15.23 38.01
C LEU A 321 13.38 -15.42 36.56
N THR A 322 14.32 -15.46 35.61
CA THR A 322 14.04 -15.67 34.19
C THR A 322 13.55 -17.10 33.94
N VAL A 323 14.18 -18.10 34.57
CA VAL A 323 13.75 -19.51 34.52
C VAL A 323 12.38 -19.69 35.19
N LEU A 324 12.15 -19.07 36.35
CA LEU A 324 10.87 -19.11 37.05
C LEU A 324 9.75 -18.38 36.28
N ALA A 325 10.06 -17.28 35.60
CA ALA A 325 9.12 -16.60 34.71
C ALA A 325 8.81 -17.42 33.45
N PHE A 326 9.70 -18.32 33.04
CA PHE A 326 9.49 -19.22 31.90
C PHE A 326 8.62 -20.43 32.29
N LEU A 327 8.69 -20.88 33.54
CA LEU A 327 7.86 -21.93 34.11
C LEU A 327 6.46 -21.41 34.47
N ASP A 328 5.63 -21.13 33.46
CA ASP A 328 4.24 -20.75 33.66
C ASP A 328 3.45 -21.81 34.45
N ARG A 329 2.74 -21.38 35.50
CA ARG A 329 2.07 -22.21 36.51
C ARG A 329 0.97 -23.10 35.92
N LYS A 330 0.45 -22.76 34.74
CA LYS A 330 -0.68 -23.45 34.10
C LYS A 330 -0.30 -24.51 33.08
N THR A 331 0.92 -24.52 32.55
CA THR A 331 1.33 -25.43 31.47
C THR A 331 2.38 -26.46 31.87
N THR A 332 2.98 -26.31 33.05
CA THR A 332 4.01 -27.24 33.55
C THR A 332 3.37 -28.50 34.16
N PRO A 333 3.82 -29.70 33.75
CA PRO A 333 3.38 -30.97 34.32
C PRO A 333 3.56 -31.00 35.84
N PRO A 334 2.64 -31.62 36.60
CA PRO A 334 2.66 -31.61 38.07
C PRO A 334 3.94 -32.20 38.67
N ALA A 335 4.61 -33.12 37.97
CA ALA A 335 5.92 -33.66 38.38
C ALA A 335 7.02 -32.58 38.42
N PHE A 336 7.04 -31.68 37.44
CA PHE A 336 8.03 -30.60 37.37
C PHE A 336 7.76 -29.51 38.42
N ARG A 337 6.48 -29.28 38.76
CA ARG A 337 6.09 -28.40 39.88
C ARG A 337 6.55 -28.94 41.22
N ARG A 338 6.49 -30.25 41.45
CA ARG A 338 7.04 -30.88 42.67
C ARG A 338 8.56 -30.73 42.72
N LEU A 339 9.24 -30.89 41.59
CA LEU A 339 10.71 -30.74 41.52
C LEU A 339 11.15 -29.29 41.76
N ALA A 340 10.47 -28.31 41.16
CA ALA A 340 10.72 -26.89 41.40
C ALA A 340 10.39 -26.48 42.84
N GLY A 341 9.32 -27.00 43.43
CA GLY A 341 9.00 -26.80 44.84
C GLY A 341 10.09 -27.34 45.77
N LYS A 342 10.62 -28.54 45.47
CA LYS A 342 11.78 -29.12 46.17
C LYS A 342 13.05 -28.31 45.97
N LEU A 343 13.29 -27.75 44.78
CA LEU A 343 14.45 -26.91 44.51
C LEU A 343 14.36 -25.56 45.25
N ILE A 344 13.18 -24.97 45.33
CA ILE A 344 12.93 -23.74 46.09
C ILE A 344 13.06 -24.00 47.60
N SER A 345 12.56 -25.14 48.09
CA SER A 345 12.77 -25.54 49.49
C SER A 345 14.25 -25.81 49.77
N PHE A 346 14.97 -26.40 48.82
CA PHE A 346 16.41 -26.68 48.90
C PHE A 346 17.23 -25.37 48.90
N VAL A 347 16.94 -24.42 48.01
CA VAL A 347 17.62 -23.11 47.98
C VAL A 347 17.27 -22.28 49.22
N SER A 348 16.02 -22.33 49.69
CA SER A 348 15.61 -21.70 50.95
C SER A 348 16.31 -22.33 52.16
N HIS A 349 16.49 -23.66 52.17
CA HIS A 349 17.29 -24.35 53.20
C HIS A 349 18.78 -24.04 53.08
N ALA A 350 19.34 -23.97 51.89
CA ALA A 350 20.75 -23.60 51.64
C ALA A 350 21.03 -22.16 52.11
N LEU A 351 20.10 -21.23 51.84
CA LEU A 351 20.19 -19.84 52.30
C LEU A 351 19.99 -19.69 53.82
N ARG A 352 19.17 -20.55 54.45
CA ARG A 352 19.02 -20.58 55.92
C ARG A 352 20.19 -21.26 56.64
N SER A 353 20.85 -22.23 56.00
CA SER A 353 22.01 -22.94 56.57
C SER A 353 23.33 -22.16 56.45
N LEU A 354 23.36 -21.10 55.64
CA LEU A 354 24.48 -20.14 55.55
C LEU A 354 24.68 -19.26 56.79
N LYS A 355 23.92 -19.45 57.88
CA LYS A 355 24.08 -18.70 59.15
C LYS A 355 24.68 -19.50 60.32
N VAL A 356 25.20 -20.71 60.12
CA VAL A 356 25.85 -21.47 61.20
C VAL A 356 27.26 -21.90 60.77
N PRO A 357 28.33 -21.45 61.46
CA PRO A 357 29.67 -21.95 61.21
C PRO A 357 29.86 -23.29 61.93
N GLY A 358 30.15 -24.35 61.17
CA GLY A 358 30.59 -25.64 61.69
C GLY A 358 29.56 -26.75 61.58
N LEU A 359 29.60 -27.52 60.48
CA LEU A 359 29.13 -28.91 60.46
C LEU A 359 29.85 -29.68 59.34
N SER A 360 30.35 -30.86 59.71
CA SER A 360 31.33 -31.68 59.01
C SER A 360 30.72 -32.59 57.92
N ALA A 361 31.55 -32.89 56.93
CA ALA A 361 31.23 -33.49 55.64
C ALA A 361 31.04 -35.04 55.63
N ALA A 362 30.48 -35.64 56.67
CA ALA A 362 30.49 -37.11 56.81
C ALA A 362 29.30 -37.86 56.16
N ALA A 363 28.21 -37.20 55.74
CA ALA A 363 27.00 -37.90 55.27
C ALA A 363 26.87 -38.02 53.72
N ALA A 364 27.80 -37.49 52.93
CA ALA A 364 27.70 -37.46 51.46
C ALA A 364 28.56 -38.52 50.73
N VAL A 365 29.34 -39.32 51.45
CA VAL A 365 30.39 -40.18 50.85
C VAL A 365 29.88 -41.55 50.40
N VAL A 366 28.80 -42.07 50.99
CA VAL A 366 28.30 -43.44 50.72
C VAL A 366 27.68 -43.61 49.31
N PRO A 367 26.94 -42.65 48.71
CA PRO A 367 26.42 -42.80 47.34
C PRO A 367 27.49 -42.66 46.25
N LEU A 368 28.56 -41.91 46.52
CA LEU A 368 29.64 -41.60 45.58
C LEU A 368 30.60 -42.79 45.38
N VAL A 369 30.84 -43.58 46.43
CA VAL A 369 31.66 -44.80 46.37
C VAL A 369 30.92 -45.93 45.63
N ALA A 370 29.60 -46.05 45.78
CA ALA A 370 28.80 -47.02 45.03
C ALA A 370 28.73 -46.70 43.53
N TRP A 371 28.70 -45.42 43.16
CA TRP A 371 28.73 -44.98 41.76
C TRP A 371 30.11 -45.20 41.13
N ALA A 372 31.20 -44.91 41.85
CA ALA A 372 32.57 -45.15 41.40
C ALA A 372 32.88 -46.64 41.17
N ALA A 373 32.35 -47.54 42.03
CA ALA A 373 32.52 -48.98 41.87
C ALA A 373 31.77 -49.55 40.64
N LEU A 374 30.60 -48.97 40.30
CA LEU A 374 29.83 -49.35 39.12
C LEU A 374 30.51 -48.86 37.83
N SER A 375 31.05 -47.63 37.83
CA SER A 375 31.82 -47.07 36.73
C SER A 375 33.11 -47.85 36.46
N PHE A 376 33.80 -48.31 37.50
CA PHE A 376 35.04 -49.09 37.37
C PHE A 376 34.79 -50.48 36.76
N ARG A 377 33.65 -51.11 37.05
CA ARG A 377 33.27 -52.41 36.48
C ARG A 377 32.93 -52.33 34.99
N ILE A 378 32.27 -51.25 34.57
CA ILE A 378 31.94 -50.97 33.16
C ILE A 378 33.22 -50.63 32.36
N LEU A 379 34.15 -49.88 32.95
CA LEU A 379 35.43 -49.52 32.34
C LEU A 379 36.40 -50.71 32.24
N TRP A 380 36.40 -51.64 33.19
CA TRP A 380 37.20 -52.86 33.12
C TRP A 380 36.72 -53.82 32.02
N GLN A 381 35.40 -53.89 31.81
CA GLN A 381 34.80 -54.73 30.77
C GLN A 381 35.04 -54.17 29.35
N TRP A 382 35.30 -52.87 29.23
CA TRP A 382 35.58 -52.20 27.95
C TRP A 382 37.06 -52.26 27.53
N ARG A 383 37.98 -52.49 28.48
CA ARG A 383 39.43 -52.57 28.23
C ARG A 383 39.86 -53.84 27.46
N ALA A 384 39.03 -54.89 27.46
CA ALA A 384 39.36 -56.17 26.83
C ALA A 384 39.12 -56.22 25.30
N GLU A 385 38.50 -55.19 24.68
CA GLU A 385 38.13 -55.22 23.25
C GLU A 385 38.68 -54.05 22.41
N SER A 386 39.55 -53.19 22.94
CA SER A 386 39.82 -51.87 22.33
C SER A 386 41.00 -51.74 21.33
N GLU A 387 41.75 -52.81 21.03
CA GLU A 387 42.88 -52.69 20.08
C GLU A 387 42.44 -52.61 18.60
N SER A 388 41.18 -52.93 18.25
CA SER A 388 40.68 -52.91 16.84
C SER A 388 39.85 -51.67 16.46
N VAL A 389 39.56 -50.76 17.39
CA VAL A 389 38.60 -49.64 17.19
C VAL A 389 39.27 -48.36 16.66
N LEU A 390 40.57 -48.18 16.89
CA LEU A 390 41.31 -47.00 16.43
C LEU A 390 41.69 -47.05 14.94
N GLU A 391 41.96 -48.24 14.39
CA GLU A 391 42.20 -48.40 12.94
C GLU A 391 40.92 -48.27 12.11
N THR A 392 39.79 -48.77 12.63
CA THR A 392 38.49 -48.68 11.94
C THR A 392 37.93 -47.26 11.90
N ALA A 393 38.14 -46.45 12.95
CA ALA A 393 37.72 -45.05 12.99
C ALA A 393 38.50 -44.14 12.01
N GLY A 394 39.80 -44.40 11.82
CA GLY A 394 40.62 -43.67 10.84
C GLY A 394 40.17 -43.93 9.40
N ILE A 395 39.86 -45.19 9.08
CA ILE A 395 39.40 -45.60 7.74
C ILE A 395 37.98 -45.09 7.45
N THR A 396 37.06 -45.13 8.42
CA THR A 396 35.71 -44.57 8.22
C THR A 396 35.74 -43.06 8.03
N ALA A 397 36.59 -42.33 8.75
CA ALA A 397 36.76 -40.90 8.53
C ALA A 397 37.28 -40.61 7.11
N LEU A 398 38.30 -41.34 6.64
CA LEU A 398 38.87 -41.18 5.31
C LEU A 398 37.86 -41.46 4.19
N VAL A 399 37.03 -42.50 4.34
CA VAL A 399 35.96 -42.83 3.38
C VAL A 399 34.87 -41.77 3.37
N VAL A 400 34.44 -41.26 4.53
CA VAL A 400 33.44 -40.19 4.62
C VAL A 400 33.98 -38.89 4.01
N TYR A 401 35.25 -38.54 4.26
CA TYR A 401 35.92 -37.38 3.66
C TYR A 401 36.06 -37.53 2.14
N GLY A 402 36.41 -38.72 1.65
CA GLY A 402 36.49 -39.01 0.22
C GLY A 402 35.15 -38.89 -0.51
N VAL A 403 34.06 -39.41 0.07
CA VAL A 403 32.71 -39.32 -0.50
C VAL A 403 32.19 -37.88 -0.50
N LEU A 404 32.42 -37.11 0.57
CA LEU A 404 32.04 -35.70 0.62
C LEU A 404 32.82 -34.85 -0.39
N LEU A 405 34.14 -35.05 -0.50
CA LEU A 405 34.95 -34.35 -1.48
C LEU A 405 34.53 -34.70 -2.92
N ALA A 406 34.27 -35.97 -3.20
CA ALA A 406 33.76 -36.42 -4.50
C ALA A 406 32.38 -35.81 -4.81
N THR A 407 31.49 -35.72 -3.82
CA THR A 407 30.15 -35.11 -4.00
C THR A 407 30.26 -33.61 -4.30
N VAL A 408 31.15 -32.89 -3.62
CA VAL A 408 31.44 -31.47 -3.90
C VAL A 408 32.05 -31.30 -5.29
N LEU A 409 33.00 -32.15 -5.68
CA LEU A 409 33.63 -32.11 -7.00
C LEU A 409 32.63 -32.45 -8.13
N VAL A 410 31.74 -33.42 -7.94
CA VAL A 410 30.66 -33.75 -8.89
C VAL A 410 29.66 -32.60 -9.01
N PHE A 411 29.34 -31.92 -7.90
CA PHE A 411 28.49 -30.73 -7.93
C PHE A 411 29.14 -29.57 -8.69
N LEU A 412 30.43 -29.33 -8.47
CA LEU A 412 31.22 -28.32 -9.19
C LEU A 412 31.37 -28.66 -10.70
N TYR A 413 31.50 -29.95 -11.04
CA TYR A 413 31.63 -30.39 -12.43
C TYR A 413 30.31 -30.30 -13.21
N ARG A 414 29.17 -30.63 -12.55
CA ARG A 414 27.82 -30.56 -13.13
C ARG A 414 27.40 -29.13 -13.45
N ASP A 415 27.84 -28.14 -12.66
CA ASP A 415 27.53 -26.72 -12.88
C ASP A 415 28.33 -26.12 -14.06
N ARG A 416 29.51 -26.67 -14.39
CA ARG A 416 30.33 -26.22 -15.52
C ARG A 416 29.66 -26.47 -16.88
N ALA A 417 28.89 -27.56 -17.01
CA ALA A 417 28.11 -27.86 -18.21
C ALA A 417 26.91 -26.90 -18.38
N TRP A 418 26.32 -26.46 -17.26
CA TRP A 418 25.22 -25.48 -17.25
C TRP A 418 25.72 -24.05 -17.57
N PHE A 419 26.95 -23.74 -17.17
CA PHE A 419 27.62 -22.46 -17.41
C PHE A 419 27.80 -22.09 -18.88
N SER A 420 27.97 -23.08 -19.77
CA SER A 420 28.17 -22.84 -21.21
C SER A 420 26.91 -22.32 -21.94
N ARG A 421 25.72 -22.42 -21.33
CA ARG A 421 24.44 -22.11 -22.02
C ARG A 421 23.72 -20.84 -21.56
N SER A 422 24.06 -20.26 -20.40
CA SER A 422 23.20 -19.24 -19.77
C SER A 422 23.72 -17.79 -19.83
N GLY A 423 24.91 -17.52 -20.38
CA GLY A 423 25.39 -16.18 -20.78
C GLY A 423 25.40 -15.07 -19.70
N SER A 424 25.14 -15.39 -18.43
CA SER A 424 24.87 -14.42 -17.37
C SER A 424 26.07 -14.30 -16.44
N TRP A 425 26.89 -13.26 -16.64
CA TRP A 425 28.03 -12.90 -15.80
C TRP A 425 27.66 -12.65 -14.33
N ILE A 426 26.40 -12.29 -14.05
CA ILE A 426 25.90 -12.05 -12.69
C ILE A 426 25.82 -13.38 -11.91
N PHE A 427 25.42 -14.47 -12.57
CA PHE A 427 25.30 -15.78 -11.91
C PHE A 427 26.67 -16.35 -11.48
N ALA A 428 27.74 -16.03 -12.24
CA ALA A 428 29.12 -16.43 -11.93
C ALA A 428 29.66 -15.82 -10.63
N LYS A 429 29.36 -14.53 -10.40
CA LYS A 429 29.73 -13.88 -9.14
C LYS A 429 28.99 -14.49 -7.95
N TYR A 430 27.71 -14.82 -8.12
CA TYR A 430 26.92 -15.43 -7.05
C TYR A 430 27.34 -16.88 -6.74
N SER A 431 27.68 -17.70 -7.75
CA SER A 431 28.16 -19.06 -7.52
C SER A 431 29.55 -19.07 -6.89
N ALA A 432 30.47 -18.21 -7.33
CA ALA A 432 31.81 -18.11 -6.74
C ALA A 432 31.77 -17.68 -5.26
N MET A 433 30.89 -16.72 -4.90
CA MET A 433 30.70 -16.33 -3.50
C MET A 433 30.09 -17.46 -2.65
N SER A 434 29.15 -18.24 -3.19
CA SER A 434 28.53 -19.34 -2.44
C SER A 434 29.45 -20.54 -2.28
N VAL A 435 30.29 -20.86 -3.28
CA VAL A 435 31.36 -21.86 -3.18
C VAL A 435 32.41 -21.42 -2.15
N GLY A 436 32.86 -20.16 -2.19
CA GLY A 436 33.79 -19.63 -1.19
C GLY A 436 33.24 -19.70 0.24
N THR A 437 31.94 -19.42 0.42
CA THR A 437 31.28 -19.50 1.73
C THR A 437 31.19 -20.96 2.22
N LEU A 438 30.83 -21.90 1.35
CA LEU A 438 30.79 -23.32 1.70
C LEU A 438 32.18 -23.87 2.05
N LEU A 439 33.23 -23.41 1.36
CA LEU A 439 34.61 -23.81 1.63
C LEU A 439 35.10 -23.28 2.98
N ILE A 440 34.75 -22.04 3.34
CA ILE A 440 35.04 -21.47 4.66
C ILE A 440 34.29 -22.24 5.76
N LEU A 441 33.01 -22.56 5.56
CA LEU A 441 32.24 -23.36 6.52
C LEU A 441 32.81 -24.78 6.68
N PHE A 442 33.27 -25.40 5.59
CA PHE A 442 33.92 -26.70 5.61
C PHE A 442 35.26 -26.66 6.37
N LEU A 443 36.10 -25.65 6.11
CA LEU A 443 37.37 -25.46 6.82
C LEU A 443 37.15 -25.22 8.32
N LEU A 444 36.14 -24.42 8.70
CA LEU A 444 35.77 -24.21 10.09
C LEU A 444 35.29 -25.51 10.75
N TRP A 445 34.48 -26.32 10.06
CA TRP A 445 34.02 -27.62 10.57
C TRP A 445 35.16 -28.63 10.70
N SER A 446 36.10 -28.66 9.75
CA SER A 446 37.29 -29.50 9.82
C SER A 446 38.20 -29.07 10.99
N LEU A 447 38.41 -27.76 11.18
CA LEU A 447 39.15 -27.23 12.32
C LEU A 447 38.50 -27.62 13.66
N MET A 448 37.16 -27.63 13.73
CA MET A 448 36.42 -28.11 14.92
C MET A 448 36.67 -29.58 15.21
N ALA A 449 36.59 -30.45 14.19
CA ALA A 449 36.83 -31.87 14.36
C ALA A 449 38.24 -32.11 14.90
N TRP A 450 39.23 -31.38 14.37
CA TRP A 450 40.61 -31.42 14.87
C TRP A 450 40.74 -30.93 16.30
N MET A 451 40.09 -29.83 16.69
CA MET A 451 40.12 -29.35 18.07
C MET A 451 39.52 -30.35 19.07
N VAL A 452 38.45 -31.05 18.69
CA VAL A 452 37.85 -32.10 19.53
C VAL A 452 38.79 -33.30 19.65
N VAL A 453 39.42 -33.73 18.56
CA VAL A 453 40.41 -34.81 18.58
C VAL A 453 41.61 -34.42 19.45
N ILE A 454 42.16 -33.21 19.28
CA ILE A 454 43.29 -32.72 20.10
C ILE A 454 42.90 -32.68 21.59
N ALA A 455 41.72 -32.15 21.93
CA ALA A 455 41.25 -32.10 23.30
C ALA A 455 41.08 -33.50 23.91
N ALA A 456 40.51 -34.45 23.15
CA ALA A 456 40.38 -35.85 23.57
C ALA A 456 41.75 -36.53 23.75
N THR A 457 42.72 -36.21 22.88
CA THR A 457 44.08 -36.76 22.93
C THR A 457 44.85 -36.21 24.13
N VAL A 458 44.72 -34.92 24.44
CA VAL A 458 45.31 -34.30 25.64
C VAL A 458 44.68 -34.89 26.91
N LEU A 459 43.36 -35.07 26.94
CA LEU A 459 42.66 -35.75 28.04
C LEU A 459 43.15 -37.20 28.23
N ALA A 460 43.27 -37.96 27.15
CA ALA A 460 43.79 -39.32 27.20
C ALA A 460 45.26 -39.34 27.68
N TRP A 461 46.09 -38.44 27.18
CA TRP A 461 47.50 -38.35 27.58
C TRP A 461 47.69 -37.95 29.04
N THR A 462 46.93 -36.98 29.53
CA THR A 462 46.93 -36.61 30.95
C THR A 462 46.44 -37.74 31.84
N PHE A 463 45.45 -38.51 31.39
CA PHE A 463 44.93 -39.68 32.11
C PHE A 463 45.97 -40.82 32.16
N VAL A 464 46.63 -41.12 31.04
CA VAL A 464 47.70 -42.14 30.98
C VAL A 464 48.90 -41.71 31.81
N SER A 465 49.32 -40.44 31.73
CA SER A 465 50.42 -39.90 32.53
C SER A 465 50.12 -39.94 34.03
N ALA A 466 48.86 -39.72 34.43
CA ALA A 466 48.42 -39.88 35.81
C ALA A 466 48.49 -41.35 36.27
N ILE A 467 48.12 -42.30 35.40
CA ILE A 467 48.22 -43.73 35.69
C ILE A 467 49.68 -44.18 35.80
N ASP A 468 50.55 -43.78 34.87
CA ASP A 468 51.97 -44.13 34.90
C ASP A 468 52.68 -43.57 36.13
N TRP A 469 52.31 -42.37 36.57
CA TRP A 469 52.80 -41.80 37.82
C TRP A 469 52.34 -42.62 39.04
N ILE A 470 51.06 -43.02 39.09
CA ILE A 470 50.51 -43.89 40.16
C ILE A 470 51.24 -45.24 40.20
N VAL A 471 51.48 -45.86 39.03
CA VAL A 471 52.16 -47.16 38.92
C VAL A 471 53.63 -47.05 39.28
N SER A 472 54.30 -45.96 38.89
CA SER A 472 55.71 -45.70 39.23
C SER A 472 55.89 -45.42 40.73
N ALA A 473 54.96 -44.67 41.33
CA ALA A 473 54.91 -44.44 42.78
C ALA A 473 54.66 -45.74 43.56
N ALA A 474 53.82 -46.64 43.04
CA ALA A 474 53.53 -47.95 43.65
C ALA A 474 54.71 -48.93 43.58
N ARG A 475 55.61 -48.81 42.60
CA ARG A 475 56.80 -49.67 42.46
C ARG A 475 57.99 -49.25 43.32
N ALA A 476 58.06 -47.98 43.74
CA ALA A 476 59.24 -47.44 44.39
C ALA A 476 59.37 -47.76 45.89
N ARG A 477 58.33 -48.25 46.58
CA ARG A 477 58.40 -48.65 48.00
C ARG A 477 57.39 -49.76 48.34
N PRO A 478 57.78 -50.83 49.06
CA PRO A 478 56.82 -51.73 49.70
C PRO A 478 56.27 -51.03 50.95
N ILE A 479 55.04 -50.54 50.89
CA ILE A 479 54.36 -49.90 52.03
C ILE A 479 53.05 -50.66 52.30
N PRO A 480 52.78 -51.04 53.56
CA PRO A 480 51.49 -51.51 53.98
C PRO A 480 50.57 -50.30 54.20
N ASP A 481 49.37 -50.37 53.63
CA ASP A 481 48.23 -49.46 53.78
C ASP A 481 48.13 -48.29 52.76
N VAL A 482 47.15 -48.44 51.84
CA VAL A 482 46.91 -47.62 50.63
C VAL A 482 46.09 -46.34 50.92
N ARG A 483 45.63 -46.14 52.15
CA ARG A 483 44.72 -45.03 52.49
C ARG A 483 45.37 -43.65 52.64
N THR A 484 46.69 -43.53 52.60
CA THR A 484 47.41 -42.25 52.84
C THR A 484 48.04 -41.60 51.61
N ILE A 485 47.87 -42.15 50.40
CA ILE A 485 48.64 -41.71 49.20
C ILE A 485 47.86 -40.74 48.28
N VAL A 486 46.56 -40.50 48.49
CA VAL A 486 45.87 -39.44 47.74
C VAL A 486 46.13 -38.11 48.44
N ASP A 487 47.19 -37.42 48.02
CA ASP A 487 47.42 -36.04 48.42
C ASP A 487 46.19 -35.18 48.03
N PRO A 488 45.44 -34.65 49.01
CA PRO A 488 44.26 -33.85 48.74
C PRO A 488 44.58 -32.58 47.93
N GLU A 489 45.84 -32.10 47.90
CA GLU A 489 46.21 -30.98 47.03
C GLU A 489 46.19 -31.34 45.55
N PHE A 490 46.62 -32.54 45.15
CA PHE A 490 46.65 -32.94 43.75
C PHE A 490 45.25 -33.11 43.17
N THR A 491 44.35 -33.78 43.90
CA THR A 491 42.95 -33.92 43.48
C THR A 491 42.25 -32.55 43.45
N LYS A 492 42.57 -31.65 44.37
CA LYS A 492 42.06 -30.27 44.36
C LYS A 492 42.57 -29.46 43.15
N ASN A 493 43.82 -29.64 42.74
CA ASN A 493 44.41 -28.96 41.57
C ASN A 493 43.85 -29.49 40.25
N VAL A 494 43.70 -30.81 40.09
CA VAL A 494 43.06 -31.42 38.91
C VAL A 494 41.60 -31.01 38.80
N TRP A 495 40.88 -30.98 39.94
CA TRP A 495 39.48 -30.56 39.98
C TRP A 495 39.29 -29.04 39.78
N ALA A 496 40.25 -28.22 40.25
CA ALA A 496 40.28 -26.79 39.96
C ALA A 496 40.56 -26.51 38.48
N PHE A 497 41.46 -27.27 37.85
CA PHE A 497 41.77 -27.15 36.43
C PHE A 497 40.61 -27.58 35.52
N THR A 498 39.95 -28.71 35.82
CA THR A 498 38.75 -29.14 35.07
C THR A 498 37.56 -28.19 35.28
N LYS A 499 37.36 -27.66 36.49
CA LYS A 499 36.37 -26.59 36.73
C LYS A 499 36.70 -25.30 36.00
N GLY A 500 38.00 -25.00 35.82
CA GLY A 500 38.47 -23.86 35.07
C GLY A 500 38.15 -23.97 33.59
N ILE A 501 38.47 -25.11 32.95
CA ILE A 501 38.45 -25.23 31.47
C ILE A 501 37.08 -25.60 30.89
N LEU A 502 36.30 -26.45 31.56
CA LEU A 502 35.03 -26.94 31.04
C LEU A 502 34.02 -25.82 30.66
N PRO A 503 33.84 -24.75 31.46
CA PRO A 503 32.95 -23.65 31.06
C PRO A 503 33.48 -22.85 29.87
N TYR A 504 34.80 -22.73 29.67
CA TYR A 504 35.35 -22.04 28.49
C TYR A 504 35.11 -22.84 27.21
N LEU A 505 35.33 -24.15 27.23
CA LEU A 505 35.01 -25.03 26.08
C LEU A 505 33.52 -24.99 25.72
N ALA A 506 32.64 -25.04 26.73
CA ALA A 506 31.20 -24.93 26.53
C ALA A 506 30.80 -23.57 25.93
N ASN A 507 31.39 -22.46 26.41
CA ASN A 507 31.14 -21.12 25.88
C ASN A 507 31.67 -20.94 24.46
N VAL A 508 32.85 -21.48 24.14
CA VAL A 508 33.42 -21.45 22.79
C VAL A 508 32.53 -22.20 21.81
N LEU A 509 32.09 -23.42 22.17
CA LEU A 509 31.16 -24.20 21.33
C LEU A 509 29.82 -23.48 21.13
N TRP A 510 29.29 -22.83 22.17
CA TRP A 510 28.06 -22.04 22.07
C TRP A 510 28.20 -20.81 21.18
N LEU A 511 29.26 -20.02 21.38
CA LEU A 511 29.55 -18.83 20.57
C LEU A 511 29.77 -19.20 19.10
N LEU A 512 30.40 -20.35 18.84
CA LEU A 512 30.61 -20.84 17.49
C LEU A 512 29.30 -21.28 16.83
N ALA A 513 28.46 -22.04 17.53
CA ALA A 513 27.13 -22.43 17.03
C ALA A 513 26.25 -21.20 16.73
N LEU A 514 26.30 -20.20 17.61
CA LEU A 514 25.67 -18.89 17.40
C LEU A 514 26.23 -18.15 16.18
N SER A 515 27.54 -18.16 15.99
CA SER A 515 28.20 -17.48 14.87
C SER A 515 27.83 -18.12 13.54
N VAL A 516 27.78 -19.45 13.47
CA VAL A 516 27.34 -20.19 12.28
C VAL A 516 25.84 -19.94 12.01
N ALA A 517 25.00 -19.94 13.05
CA ALA A 517 23.59 -19.63 12.92
C ALA A 517 23.36 -18.18 12.47
N ALA A 518 24.10 -17.23 13.03
CA ALA A 518 24.04 -15.81 12.69
C ALA A 518 24.57 -15.55 11.27
N ALA A 519 25.67 -16.21 10.86
CA ALA A 519 26.20 -16.12 9.50
C ALA A 519 25.24 -16.75 8.48
N GLY A 520 24.67 -17.92 8.79
CA GLY A 520 23.65 -18.56 7.96
C GLY A 520 22.39 -17.70 7.84
N LEU A 521 21.92 -17.12 8.94
CA LEU A 521 20.81 -16.18 8.97
C LEU A 521 21.15 -14.89 8.20
N TRP A 522 22.37 -14.37 8.33
CA TRP A 522 22.80 -13.16 7.62
C TRP A 522 22.95 -13.39 6.12
N VAL A 523 23.52 -14.52 5.67
CA VAL A 523 23.56 -14.90 4.25
C VAL A 523 22.13 -15.10 3.72
N PHE A 524 21.26 -15.76 4.50
CA PHE A 524 19.85 -15.95 4.16
C PHE A 524 19.08 -14.62 4.06
N LEU A 525 19.27 -13.71 5.02
CA LEU A 525 18.62 -12.40 5.05
C LEU A 525 19.21 -11.48 3.98
N ARG A 526 20.54 -11.36 3.86
CA ARG A 526 21.22 -10.47 2.89
C ARG A 526 21.01 -10.90 1.44
N GLY A 527 20.99 -12.20 1.17
CA GLY A 527 20.71 -12.74 -0.17
C GLY A 527 19.25 -12.55 -0.61
N ARG A 528 18.29 -12.52 0.35
CA ARG A 528 16.85 -12.37 0.05
C ARG A 528 16.27 -10.95 0.28
N HIS A 529 16.92 -10.05 1.03
CA HIS A 529 16.28 -8.81 1.48
C HIS A 529 15.78 -7.91 0.33
N ARG A 530 16.49 -7.84 -0.81
CA ARG A 530 16.07 -7.02 -1.95
C ARG A 530 14.93 -7.62 -2.78
N GLY A 531 14.57 -8.88 -2.55
CA GLY A 531 13.52 -9.57 -3.30
C GLY A 531 12.48 -10.27 -2.42
N TYR A 532 12.57 -10.20 -1.09
CA TYR A 532 11.72 -11.00 -0.19
C TYR A 532 10.24 -10.72 -0.41
N VAL A 533 9.83 -9.45 -0.35
CA VAL A 533 8.44 -9.06 -0.56
C VAL A 533 7.98 -9.43 -1.97
N ARG A 534 8.82 -9.18 -2.99
CA ARG A 534 8.53 -9.56 -4.37
C ARG A 534 8.38 -11.08 -4.55
N ASN A 535 9.23 -11.88 -3.90
CA ASN A 535 9.20 -13.34 -3.96
C ASN A 535 8.04 -13.92 -3.15
N LEU A 536 7.69 -13.30 -2.02
CA LEU A 536 6.51 -13.62 -1.24
C LEU A 536 5.26 -13.38 -2.08
N LEU A 537 5.11 -12.16 -2.62
CA LEU A 537 4.00 -11.80 -3.49
C LEU A 537 4.00 -12.64 -4.77
N ALA A 538 5.15 -12.90 -5.39
CA ALA A 538 5.27 -13.80 -6.54
C ALA A 538 4.86 -15.24 -6.22
N GLY A 539 5.09 -15.69 -4.98
CA GLY A 539 4.63 -16.99 -4.51
C GLY A 539 3.11 -17.10 -4.40
N TYR A 540 2.42 -15.95 -4.38
CA TYR A 540 0.98 -15.82 -4.51
C TYR A 540 0.57 -15.24 -5.87
N ASP A 541 1.44 -15.16 -6.88
CA ASP A 541 1.13 -14.54 -8.18
C ASP A 541 0.67 -13.06 -8.09
N LEU A 542 1.03 -12.35 -7.00
CA LEU A 542 0.74 -10.92 -6.74
C LEU A 542 1.94 -10.00 -7.00
N ALA A 543 2.97 -10.48 -7.70
CA ALA A 543 4.21 -9.70 -7.90
C ALA A 543 4.03 -8.47 -8.79
N GLY A 544 3.02 -8.46 -9.66
CA GLY A 544 2.70 -7.32 -10.52
C GLY A 544 1.91 -6.22 -9.78
N GLY A 545 1.08 -6.59 -8.82
CA GLY A 545 0.22 -5.69 -8.05
C GLY A 545 -0.74 -6.50 -7.18
N LEU A 546 -1.41 -5.84 -6.24
CA LEU A 546 -2.45 -6.49 -5.44
C LEU A 546 -3.69 -6.81 -6.28
N PHE A 547 -3.95 -6.00 -7.31
CA PHE A 547 -5.08 -6.13 -8.21
C PHE A 547 -4.65 -6.03 -9.67
N HIS A 548 -5.41 -6.70 -10.52
CA HIS A 548 -5.21 -6.67 -11.95
C HIS A 548 -6.03 -5.54 -12.60
N PRO A 549 -5.49 -4.77 -13.57
CA PRO A 549 -6.18 -3.64 -14.18
C PRO A 549 -7.34 -4.05 -15.10
N HIS A 550 -7.59 -5.34 -15.33
CA HIS A 550 -8.57 -5.81 -16.32
C HIS A 550 -10.00 -5.34 -16.04
N ALA A 551 -10.48 -5.38 -14.78
CA ALA A 551 -11.83 -4.93 -14.46
C ALA A 551 -12.00 -3.43 -14.75
N LEU A 552 -11.01 -2.60 -14.39
CA LEU A 552 -10.98 -1.19 -14.73
C LEU A 552 -10.87 -0.96 -16.25
N ARG A 553 -10.11 -1.80 -16.96
CA ARG A 553 -10.01 -1.75 -18.42
C ARG A 553 -11.37 -1.98 -19.05
N GLN A 554 -12.10 -3.02 -18.64
CA GLN A 554 -13.44 -3.29 -19.16
C GLN A 554 -14.41 -2.14 -18.88
N PHE A 555 -14.35 -1.58 -17.67
CA PHE A 555 -15.12 -0.39 -17.32
C PHE A 555 -14.81 0.79 -18.24
N PHE A 556 -13.53 1.08 -18.52
CA PHE A 556 -13.14 2.17 -19.41
C PHE A 556 -13.44 1.88 -20.89
N VAL A 557 -13.32 0.63 -21.35
CA VAL A 557 -13.73 0.22 -22.69
C VAL A 557 -15.24 0.43 -22.88
N ALA A 558 -16.06 -0.02 -21.94
CA ALA A 558 -17.51 0.16 -22.00
C ALA A 558 -17.92 1.64 -22.03
N LEU A 559 -17.18 2.48 -21.28
CA LEU A 559 -17.43 3.91 -21.18
C LEU A 559 -16.92 4.71 -22.37
N PHE A 560 -15.64 4.61 -22.71
CA PHE A 560 -14.93 5.59 -23.56
C PHE A 560 -14.60 5.06 -24.95
N ASP A 561 -14.41 3.76 -25.10
CA ASP A 561 -13.94 3.17 -26.36
C ASP A 561 -14.38 1.70 -26.47
N ARG A 562 -15.64 1.48 -26.89
CA ARG A 562 -16.20 0.14 -27.07
C ARG A 562 -15.45 -0.67 -28.14
N GLU A 563 -14.75 0.01 -29.04
CA GLU A 563 -13.96 -0.56 -30.14
C GLU A 563 -12.47 -0.63 -29.80
N TYR A 564 -12.10 -0.52 -28.51
CA TYR A 564 -10.71 -0.54 -28.06
C TYR A 564 -9.93 -1.81 -28.49
N TYR A 565 -10.61 -2.96 -28.56
CA TYR A 565 -10.05 -4.23 -29.05
C TYR A 565 -10.28 -4.44 -30.56
N GLY A 566 -10.79 -3.42 -31.26
CA GLY A 566 -11.27 -3.51 -32.63
C GLY A 566 -12.76 -3.87 -32.71
N ALA A 567 -13.41 -3.44 -33.79
CA ALA A 567 -14.77 -3.89 -34.09
C ALA A 567 -14.76 -5.39 -34.41
N VAL A 568 -15.60 -6.15 -33.74
CA VAL A 568 -15.79 -7.57 -34.04
C VAL A 568 -16.87 -7.69 -35.11
N ASN A 569 -16.49 -8.12 -36.31
CA ASN A 569 -17.47 -8.51 -37.30
C ASN A 569 -18.16 -9.81 -36.83
N MET A 570 -19.43 -9.70 -36.42
CA MET A 570 -20.19 -10.85 -35.94
C MET A 570 -20.43 -11.88 -37.05
N ASP A 571 -20.50 -11.46 -38.32
CA ASP A 571 -20.64 -12.37 -39.44
C ASP A 571 -19.39 -13.25 -39.57
N ASP A 572 -18.18 -12.65 -39.49
CA ASP A 572 -16.92 -13.42 -39.45
C ASP A 572 -16.89 -14.40 -38.27
N VAL A 573 -17.39 -13.99 -37.09
CA VAL A 573 -17.42 -14.85 -35.90
C VAL A 573 -18.37 -16.02 -36.12
N VAL A 574 -19.56 -15.77 -36.67
CA VAL A 574 -20.56 -16.80 -36.96
C VAL A 574 -20.05 -17.76 -38.02
N GLU A 575 -19.52 -17.27 -39.13
CA GLU A 575 -18.95 -18.10 -40.20
C GLU A 575 -17.81 -19.00 -39.70
N ARG A 576 -16.88 -18.47 -38.90
CA ARG A 576 -15.81 -19.28 -38.29
C ARG A 576 -16.33 -20.29 -37.29
N THR A 577 -17.31 -19.91 -36.49
CA THR A 577 -17.93 -20.82 -35.52
C THR A 577 -18.66 -21.96 -36.24
N LEU A 578 -19.30 -21.67 -37.37
CA LEU A 578 -19.91 -22.68 -38.25
C LEU A 578 -18.87 -23.53 -38.99
N GLY A 579 -17.72 -22.94 -39.35
CA GLY A 579 -16.60 -23.62 -39.99
C GLY A 579 -15.69 -24.42 -39.03
N ASP A 580 -16.01 -24.48 -37.74
CA ASP A 580 -15.18 -25.08 -36.67
C ASP A 580 -13.73 -24.52 -36.62
N ASP A 581 -13.51 -23.32 -37.16
CA ASP A 581 -12.21 -22.67 -37.18
C ASP A 581 -11.90 -22.02 -35.82
N ARG A 582 -11.07 -22.70 -35.03
CA ARG A 582 -10.59 -22.22 -33.72
C ARG A 582 -9.28 -21.43 -33.82
N SER A 583 -8.78 -21.15 -35.02
CA SER A 583 -7.53 -20.41 -35.18
C SER A 583 -7.66 -19.00 -34.59
N PRO A 584 -6.63 -18.50 -33.88
CA PRO A 584 -6.61 -17.11 -33.44
C PRO A 584 -6.78 -16.17 -34.65
N ARG A 585 -7.52 -15.07 -34.44
CA ARG A 585 -7.67 -14.03 -35.46
C ARG A 585 -6.32 -13.31 -35.63
N ASP A 586 -5.48 -13.84 -36.52
CA ASP A 586 -4.11 -13.32 -36.63
C ASP A 586 -4.02 -11.97 -37.35
N ASN A 587 -5.03 -11.52 -38.10
CA ASN A 587 -4.99 -10.21 -38.76
C ASN A 587 -6.40 -9.61 -38.95
N ALA A 588 -6.66 -8.44 -38.34
CA ALA A 588 -7.86 -7.62 -38.56
C ALA A 588 -7.79 -6.81 -39.88
N SER A 589 -7.21 -7.39 -40.92
CA SER A 589 -6.95 -6.72 -42.18
C SER A 589 -8.12 -6.90 -43.15
N SER A 590 -8.64 -5.76 -43.63
CA SER A 590 -9.26 -5.57 -44.95
C SER A 590 -10.70 -6.03 -45.25
N VAL A 591 -11.68 -5.69 -44.42
CA VAL A 591 -13.02 -5.38 -44.96
C VAL A 591 -13.24 -3.87 -44.87
N VAL A 592 -13.23 -3.21 -46.03
CA VAL A 592 -13.50 -1.77 -46.17
C VAL A 592 -14.98 -1.64 -46.51
N LEU A 593 -15.82 -1.47 -45.48
CA LEU A 593 -17.14 -0.90 -45.68
C LEU A 593 -16.93 0.61 -45.87
N SER A 594 -17.24 1.10 -47.06
CA SER A 594 -16.88 2.44 -47.57
C SER A 594 -17.91 3.53 -47.28
N ASP A 595 -18.82 3.32 -46.32
CA ASP A 595 -19.84 4.32 -46.00
C ASP A 595 -19.40 5.16 -44.80
N ASP A 596 -18.80 6.33 -45.10
CA ASP A 596 -18.31 7.36 -44.17
C ASP A 596 -19.36 7.86 -43.16
N CYS A 597 -20.63 7.50 -43.34
CA CYS A 597 -21.75 7.88 -42.49
C CYS A 597 -22.17 6.82 -41.47
N THR A 598 -21.47 5.68 -41.37
CA THR A 598 -21.77 4.66 -40.34
C THR A 598 -20.99 4.97 -39.03
N PRO A 599 -21.68 5.36 -37.93
CA PRO A 599 -21.01 5.88 -36.73
C PRO A 599 -20.13 4.88 -35.95
N TRP A 600 -20.20 3.59 -36.28
CA TRP A 600 -19.60 2.46 -35.55
C TRP A 600 -18.42 1.80 -36.29
N ALA A 601 -17.88 2.45 -37.34
CA ALA A 601 -16.79 1.90 -38.13
C ALA A 601 -15.42 2.50 -37.78
N ARG A 602 -15.12 2.83 -36.51
CA ARG A 602 -13.76 3.26 -36.15
C ARG A 602 -12.84 2.05 -36.07
N LYS A 603 -12.13 1.80 -37.17
CA LYS A 603 -11.13 0.71 -37.26
C LYS A 603 -9.96 0.83 -36.27
N ARG A 604 -9.78 1.98 -35.60
CA ARG A 604 -8.67 2.21 -34.67
C ARG A 604 -9.18 2.56 -33.27
N PRO A 605 -8.51 2.08 -32.21
CA PRO A 605 -8.80 2.49 -30.84
C PRO A 605 -8.72 4.01 -30.70
N LYS A 606 -9.64 4.58 -29.91
CA LYS A 606 -9.71 6.01 -29.65
C LYS A 606 -8.45 6.45 -28.93
N VAL A 607 -7.81 7.50 -29.43
CA VAL A 607 -6.62 8.12 -28.80
C VAL A 607 -6.97 9.45 -28.16
N VAL A 608 -6.20 9.89 -27.17
CA VAL A 608 -6.48 11.13 -26.41
C VAL A 608 -6.57 12.36 -27.34
N GLY A 609 -5.74 12.41 -28.37
CA GLY A 609 -5.76 13.49 -29.37
C GLY A 609 -7.02 13.53 -30.25
N ASP A 610 -7.86 12.48 -30.25
CA ASP A 610 -9.12 12.51 -31.00
C ASP A 610 -10.08 13.57 -30.42
N TYR A 611 -10.06 13.81 -29.10
CA TYR A 611 -10.89 14.84 -28.47
C TYR A 611 -10.59 16.26 -28.97
N ALA A 612 -9.34 16.54 -29.36
CA ALA A 612 -8.95 17.85 -29.91
C ALA A 612 -9.33 17.99 -31.40
N ARG A 613 -9.67 16.89 -32.10
CA ARG A 613 -10.08 16.89 -33.51
C ARG A 613 -11.60 16.93 -33.69
N THR A 614 -12.32 16.44 -32.69
CA THR A 614 -13.79 16.45 -32.63
C THR A 614 -14.30 17.87 -32.33
N LYS A 615 -15.33 18.33 -33.04
CA LYS A 615 -15.97 19.63 -32.79
C LYS A 615 -16.99 19.53 -31.62
N PRO A 616 -17.05 20.53 -30.70
CA PRO A 616 -16.03 21.56 -30.48
C PRO A 616 -14.72 20.94 -29.97
N PRO A 617 -13.54 21.46 -30.35
CA PRO A 617 -12.25 20.90 -29.94
C PRO A 617 -12.06 21.02 -28.43
N ILE A 618 -11.80 19.90 -27.76
CA ILE A 618 -11.49 19.85 -26.33
C ILE A 618 -10.14 19.16 -26.15
N HIS A 619 -9.16 19.90 -25.66
CA HIS A 619 -7.83 19.35 -25.40
C HIS A 619 -7.81 18.61 -24.05
N VAL A 620 -7.98 17.29 -24.11
CA VAL A 620 -7.98 16.42 -22.92
C VAL A 620 -6.55 16.06 -22.52
N GLY A 621 -6.18 16.31 -21.27
CA GLY A 621 -4.94 15.84 -20.67
C GLY A 621 -5.20 14.83 -19.55
N LEU A 622 -4.61 13.65 -19.65
CA LEU A 622 -4.64 12.64 -18.59
C LEU A 622 -3.34 12.74 -17.80
N GLY A 623 -3.43 13.26 -16.58
CA GLY A 623 -2.29 13.47 -15.70
C GLY A 623 -1.82 12.17 -15.05
N VAL A 624 -0.56 11.85 -15.27
CA VAL A 624 0.12 10.63 -14.81
C VAL A 624 1.47 10.98 -14.18
N ALA A 625 1.98 10.13 -13.30
CA ALA A 625 3.33 10.26 -12.79
C ALA A 625 4.26 9.27 -13.50
N ASP A 626 5.32 9.77 -14.12
CA ASP A 626 6.37 8.92 -14.68
C ASP A 626 7.22 8.33 -13.54
N VAL A 627 7.38 7.02 -13.56
CA VAL A 627 8.13 6.28 -12.53
C VAL A 627 9.63 6.59 -12.59
N GLU A 628 10.17 6.87 -13.79
CA GLU A 628 11.60 7.12 -13.96
C GLU A 628 11.98 8.53 -13.49
N SER A 629 11.30 9.55 -14.00
CA SER A 629 11.58 10.95 -13.63
C SER A 629 10.97 11.38 -12.30
N GLY A 630 9.94 10.67 -11.82
CA GLY A 630 9.14 11.08 -10.66
C GLY A 630 8.31 12.36 -10.91
N GLN A 631 8.14 12.78 -12.17
CA GLN A 631 7.42 13.99 -12.53
C GLN A 631 5.97 13.70 -12.93
N LEU A 632 5.10 14.68 -12.65
CA LEU A 632 3.73 14.68 -13.13
C LEU A 632 3.71 15.20 -14.56
N GLU A 633 3.17 14.41 -15.48
CA GLU A 633 3.11 14.67 -16.91
C GLU A 633 1.71 14.42 -17.45
N VAL A 634 1.45 14.87 -18.68
CA VAL A 634 0.24 14.53 -19.43
C VAL A 634 0.61 13.43 -20.42
N VAL A 635 -0.21 12.37 -20.52
CA VAL A 635 0.03 11.30 -21.49
C VAL A 635 0.08 11.86 -22.94
N PRO A 636 0.92 11.30 -23.83
CA PRO A 636 0.97 11.73 -25.22
C PRO A 636 -0.39 11.61 -25.94
N ASN A 637 -0.67 12.48 -26.90
CA ASN A 637 -1.95 12.55 -27.63
C ASN A 637 -2.25 11.26 -28.43
N GLU A 638 -1.22 10.54 -28.85
CA GLU A 638 -1.30 9.26 -29.56
C GLU A 638 -1.65 8.07 -28.65
N THR A 639 -1.64 8.27 -27.32
CA THR A 639 -1.99 7.24 -26.36
C THR A 639 -3.47 6.87 -26.50
N LYS A 640 -3.78 5.57 -26.51
CA LYS A 640 -5.17 5.10 -26.45
C LYS A 640 -5.83 5.61 -25.17
N VAL A 641 -7.05 6.14 -25.26
CA VAL A 641 -7.76 6.75 -24.12
C VAL A 641 -7.82 5.78 -22.94
N VAL A 642 -8.19 4.53 -23.18
CA VAL A 642 -8.27 3.49 -22.14
C VAL A 642 -6.91 3.24 -21.47
N ASP A 643 -5.81 3.17 -22.23
CA ASP A 643 -4.48 2.92 -21.66
C ASP A 643 -3.99 4.12 -20.83
N GLY A 644 -4.26 5.35 -21.32
CA GLY A 644 -3.97 6.57 -20.58
C GLY A 644 -4.77 6.68 -19.28
N LEU A 645 -6.05 6.29 -19.30
CA LEU A 645 -6.89 6.26 -18.10
C LEU A 645 -6.43 5.19 -17.10
N LEU A 646 -6.07 3.99 -17.57
CA LEU A 646 -5.48 2.96 -16.73
C LEU A 646 -4.19 3.44 -16.05
N ALA A 647 -3.34 4.17 -16.77
CA ALA A 647 -2.14 4.77 -16.21
C ALA A 647 -2.47 5.84 -15.16
N ALA A 648 -3.47 6.69 -15.44
CA ALA A 648 -3.90 7.74 -14.53
C ALA A 648 -4.44 7.19 -13.21
N VAL A 649 -5.09 6.03 -13.20
CA VAL A 649 -5.64 5.38 -11.98
C VAL A 649 -4.75 4.26 -11.40
N ALA A 650 -3.52 4.11 -11.88
CA ALA A 650 -2.59 3.07 -11.44
C ALA A 650 -1.99 3.35 -10.04
N VAL A 651 -2.82 3.29 -8.99
CA VAL A 651 -2.43 3.53 -7.60
C VAL A 651 -1.54 2.39 -7.11
N THR A 652 -0.23 2.60 -6.97
CA THR A 652 0.70 1.58 -6.46
C THR A 652 0.60 1.46 -4.93
N PRO A 653 0.54 0.25 -4.32
CA PRO A 653 0.71 -1.08 -4.93
C PRO A 653 -0.62 -1.77 -5.33
N LEU A 654 -1.74 -1.06 -5.31
CA LEU A 654 -3.06 -1.61 -5.64
C LEU A 654 -3.11 -2.06 -7.10
N PHE A 655 -2.75 -1.17 -8.03
CA PHE A 655 -2.65 -1.47 -9.45
C PHE A 655 -1.20 -1.34 -9.95
N PRO A 656 -0.77 -2.21 -10.89
CA PRO A 656 0.56 -2.13 -11.48
C PRO A 656 0.76 -0.82 -12.26
N PRO A 657 2.00 -0.30 -12.34
CA PRO A 657 2.37 0.72 -13.30
C PRO A 657 1.98 0.31 -14.73
N GLN A 658 1.47 1.25 -15.51
CA GLN A 658 1.11 1.02 -16.92
C GLN A 658 2.24 1.48 -17.83
N ARG A 659 2.55 0.66 -18.84
CA ARG A 659 3.55 0.99 -19.84
C ARG A 659 2.89 1.72 -21.00
N ILE A 660 3.34 2.93 -21.30
CA ILE A 660 2.92 3.70 -22.48
C ILE A 660 4.20 4.01 -23.27
N GLY A 661 4.34 3.40 -24.44
CA GLY A 661 5.59 3.39 -25.19
C GLY A 661 6.71 2.69 -24.42
N GLU A 662 7.83 3.37 -24.22
CA GLU A 662 8.98 2.86 -23.46
C GLU A 662 8.94 3.19 -21.96
N ARG A 663 8.01 4.06 -21.55
CA ARG A 663 7.95 4.62 -20.20
C ARG A 663 6.91 3.94 -19.34
N LEU A 664 7.12 3.98 -18.03
CA LEU A 664 6.23 3.42 -17.02
C LEU A 664 5.56 4.54 -16.25
N PHE A 665 4.23 4.49 -16.18
CA PHE A 665 3.42 5.52 -15.53
C PHE A 665 2.59 4.92 -14.39
N ILE A 666 2.42 5.71 -13.34
CA ILE A 666 1.56 5.42 -12.19
C ILE A 666 0.57 6.58 -11.96
N ASP A 667 -0.35 6.40 -11.03
CA ASP A 667 -1.31 7.44 -10.66
C ASP A 667 -0.59 8.75 -10.24
N GLY A 668 -0.97 9.85 -10.87
CA GLY A 668 -0.42 11.19 -10.64
C GLY A 668 -0.59 11.71 -9.22
N THR A 669 -1.60 11.24 -8.48
CA THR A 669 -1.87 11.63 -7.09
C THR A 669 -0.77 11.23 -6.11
N ASN A 670 0.13 10.32 -6.51
CA ASN A 670 1.34 10.03 -5.74
C ASN A 670 2.28 11.26 -5.66
N ILE A 671 2.27 12.09 -6.70
CA ILE A 671 3.05 13.32 -6.82
C ILE A 671 2.21 14.52 -6.37
N ALA A 672 1.11 14.81 -7.08
CA ALA A 672 0.22 15.93 -6.79
C ALA A 672 -1.25 15.56 -7.06
N ASN A 673 -2.15 16.00 -6.18
CA ASN A 673 -3.58 15.72 -6.31
C ASN A 673 -4.30 16.69 -7.26
N GLU A 674 -3.76 17.91 -7.41
CA GLU A 674 -4.29 18.93 -8.31
C GLU A 674 -3.57 18.87 -9.66
N PRO A 675 -4.30 18.84 -10.79
CA PRO A 675 -3.70 18.80 -12.12
C PRO A 675 -3.21 20.17 -12.62
N THR A 676 -3.21 21.24 -11.82
CA THR A 676 -2.93 22.59 -12.32
C THR A 676 -1.56 22.67 -12.98
N ARG A 677 -0.54 22.03 -12.41
CA ARG A 677 0.79 21.94 -13.05
C ARG A 677 0.75 21.21 -14.40
N SER A 678 0.02 20.10 -14.49
CA SER A 678 -0.15 19.34 -15.75
C SER A 678 -0.89 20.17 -16.80
N LEU A 679 -1.91 20.92 -16.41
CA LEU A 679 -2.60 21.84 -17.29
C LEU A 679 -1.69 22.95 -17.79
N LEU A 680 -0.93 23.59 -16.90
CA LEU A 680 0.01 24.64 -17.30
C LEU A 680 1.08 24.09 -18.27
N TRP A 681 1.50 22.84 -18.09
CA TRP A 681 2.42 22.18 -19.02
C TRP A 681 1.76 21.91 -20.38
N LEU A 682 0.51 21.46 -20.41
CA LEU A 682 -0.28 21.30 -21.63
C LEU A 682 -0.47 22.63 -22.38
N LEU A 683 -0.70 23.72 -21.66
CA LEU A 683 -0.93 25.05 -22.22
C LEU A 683 0.35 25.76 -22.68
N ARG A 684 1.51 25.49 -22.05
CA ARG A 684 2.74 26.29 -22.16
C ARG A 684 3.15 26.65 -23.59
N ASP A 685 3.09 25.68 -24.51
CA ASP A 685 3.53 25.86 -25.90
C ASP A 685 2.36 25.80 -26.91
N ARG A 686 1.15 25.54 -26.38
CA ARG A 686 -0.05 25.29 -27.19
C ARG A 686 -1.08 26.39 -27.07
N VAL A 687 -1.06 27.22 -26.03
CA VAL A 687 -2.00 28.33 -25.91
C VAL A 687 -1.89 29.23 -27.13
N ASN A 688 -3.03 29.65 -27.67
CA ASN A 688 -3.06 30.68 -28.69
C ASN A 688 -2.52 31.97 -28.07
N GLU A 689 -1.48 32.52 -28.69
CA GLU A 689 -0.75 33.67 -28.16
C GLU A 689 -1.60 34.95 -28.18
N ASP A 690 -2.62 34.99 -29.02
CA ASP A 690 -3.54 36.11 -29.18
C ASP A 690 -4.79 35.96 -28.29
N SER A 691 -4.84 34.93 -27.44
CA SER A 691 -5.86 34.81 -26.40
C SER A 691 -5.66 35.85 -25.29
N LYS A 692 -6.75 36.52 -24.89
CA LYS A 692 -6.72 37.62 -23.90
C LYS A 692 -6.30 37.14 -22.51
N VAL A 693 -6.77 35.97 -22.12
CA VAL A 693 -6.65 35.47 -20.74
C VAL A 693 -6.96 33.96 -20.68
N VAL A 694 -6.35 33.27 -19.73
CA VAL A 694 -6.68 31.87 -19.40
C VAL A 694 -7.50 31.85 -18.11
N HIS A 695 -8.69 31.25 -18.14
CA HIS A 695 -9.50 30.95 -16.97
C HIS A 695 -9.39 29.48 -16.64
N ILE A 696 -8.89 29.17 -15.46
CA ILE A 696 -8.70 27.83 -14.93
C ILE A 696 -9.74 27.60 -13.85
N TYR A 697 -10.61 26.62 -14.05
CA TYR A 697 -11.62 26.20 -13.09
C TYR A 697 -11.15 24.94 -12.38
N SER A 698 -10.70 25.11 -11.14
CA SER A 698 -10.14 24.01 -10.35
C SER A 698 -11.24 23.30 -9.57
N VAL A 699 -11.54 22.07 -9.96
CA VAL A 699 -12.66 21.32 -9.41
C VAL A 699 -12.17 20.29 -8.40
N ALA A 700 -12.52 20.52 -7.13
CA ALA A 700 -12.06 19.69 -6.03
C ALA A 700 -13.19 19.36 -5.04
N SER A 701 -13.12 18.14 -4.49
CA SER A 701 -14.08 17.64 -3.50
C SER A 701 -13.84 18.15 -2.07
N LEU A 702 -12.80 18.95 -1.88
CA LEU A 702 -12.42 19.55 -0.62
C LEU A 702 -12.57 21.08 -0.73
N PRO A 703 -13.29 21.74 0.19
CA PRO A 703 -13.36 23.19 0.24
C PRO A 703 -12.05 23.78 0.74
N PHE A 704 -11.18 24.19 -0.17
CA PHE A 704 -9.93 24.89 0.13
C PHE A 704 -10.13 26.41 0.26
N SER A 705 -11.15 26.94 -0.40
CA SER A 705 -11.49 28.36 -0.47
C SER A 705 -12.20 28.88 0.77
N HIS A 706 -12.87 28.01 1.53
CA HIS A 706 -13.62 28.42 2.70
C HIS A 706 -12.69 28.67 3.90
N PRO A 707 -12.75 29.86 4.53
CA PRO A 707 -11.97 30.18 5.73
C PRO A 707 -12.26 29.26 6.92
N LEU A 708 -13.33 28.45 6.88
CA LEU A 708 -13.79 27.60 7.98
C LEU A 708 -12.76 26.56 8.47
N LEU A 709 -11.68 26.30 7.73
CA LEU A 709 -10.57 25.45 8.19
C LEU A 709 -9.53 26.20 9.03
N GLY A 710 -9.67 27.51 9.17
CA GLY A 710 -8.81 28.38 9.93
C GLY A 710 -9.19 29.82 9.70
N GLU A 711 -10.30 30.28 10.28
CA GLU A 711 -10.27 31.61 10.86
C GLU A 711 -9.02 31.58 11.75
N GLU A 712 -7.95 32.18 11.23
CA GLU A 712 -6.87 32.69 12.03
C GLU A 712 -7.57 33.42 13.15
N ARG A 713 -7.54 32.80 14.35
CA ARG A 713 -7.79 33.53 15.57
C ARG A 713 -6.96 34.78 15.41
N GLU A 714 -7.59 35.96 15.43
CA GLU A 714 -6.84 37.17 15.73
C GLU A 714 -5.90 36.79 16.86
N PRO A 715 -4.57 36.92 16.68
CA PRO A 715 -3.67 36.65 17.78
C PRO A 715 -4.18 37.52 18.91
N TYR A 716 -4.54 36.90 20.04
CA TYR A 716 -4.89 37.58 21.27
C TYR A 716 -3.66 38.40 21.71
N LEU A 717 -3.48 39.55 21.07
CA LEU A 717 -2.38 40.48 21.18
C LEU A 717 -3.01 41.84 21.44
N ASN A 718 -3.84 41.88 22.48
CA ASN A 718 -4.20 43.06 23.26
C ASN A 718 -4.62 42.59 24.67
N LEU A 719 -3.74 41.82 25.33
CA LEU A 719 -3.83 41.50 26.75
C LEU A 719 -3.08 42.51 27.63
N ARG A 720 -2.75 43.69 27.09
CA ARG A 720 -2.04 44.76 27.82
C ARG A 720 -2.95 45.84 28.42
N GLU A 721 -4.25 45.88 28.09
CA GLU A 721 -5.16 46.92 28.59
C GLU A 721 -6.27 46.45 29.53
N ALA A 722 -6.42 45.14 29.76
CA ALA A 722 -7.44 44.63 30.70
C ALA A 722 -6.85 44.40 32.10
N GLY A 723 -6.75 45.49 32.87
CA GLY A 723 -6.58 45.43 34.32
C GLY A 723 -7.73 44.67 35.00
N LEU A 724 -7.37 43.82 35.97
CA LEU A 724 -8.22 42.98 36.83
C LEU A 724 -9.49 43.68 37.39
N PRO A 725 -10.62 42.94 37.62
CA PRO A 725 -10.70 41.84 38.58
C PRO A 725 -11.16 40.51 37.96
N LEU A 726 -10.16 39.69 37.71
CA LEU A 726 -10.19 38.38 37.07
C LEU A 726 -10.58 37.26 38.05
N PHE A 727 -11.78 37.26 38.65
CA PHE A 727 -12.25 36.05 39.36
C PHE A 727 -13.77 35.81 39.40
N ARG A 728 -14.63 36.80 39.10
CA ARG A 728 -16.09 36.57 39.02
C ARG A 728 -16.66 36.42 37.60
N HIS A 729 -15.94 36.82 36.56
CA HIS A 729 -16.36 36.60 35.19
C HIS A 729 -15.93 35.24 34.61
N PHE A 730 -14.93 34.57 35.21
CA PHE A 730 -14.42 33.28 34.72
C PHE A 730 -15.46 32.14 34.80
N SER A 731 -16.39 32.20 35.76
CA SER A 731 -17.45 31.18 35.91
C SER A 731 -18.58 31.33 34.88
N ARG A 732 -18.98 32.57 34.54
CA ARG A 732 -20.00 32.81 33.49
C ARG A 732 -19.42 32.66 32.08
N TYR A 733 -18.15 32.97 31.87
CA TYR A 733 -17.48 32.74 30.58
C TYR A 733 -17.30 31.25 30.26
N PHE A 734 -17.12 30.38 31.27
CA PHE A 734 -17.07 28.93 31.06
C PHE A 734 -18.44 28.31 30.74
N GLN A 735 -19.53 28.87 31.27
CA GLN A 735 -20.88 28.36 30.98
C GLN A 735 -21.36 28.72 29.57
N TYR A 736 -21.00 29.88 29.03
CA TYR A 736 -21.32 30.24 27.64
C TYR A 736 -20.45 29.52 26.60
N PHE A 737 -19.29 28.97 27.02
CA PHE A 737 -18.40 28.21 26.14
C PHE A 737 -18.77 26.74 25.93
N SER A 738 -19.81 26.23 26.60
CA SER A 738 -20.21 24.81 26.50
C SER A 738 -21.29 24.49 25.45
N HIS A 739 -21.82 25.51 24.73
CA HIS A 739 -22.93 25.30 23.78
C HIS A 739 -22.63 25.63 22.32
N SER A 740 -21.34 25.75 21.92
CA SER A 740 -20.99 25.78 20.50
C SER A 740 -20.80 24.36 19.96
N SER A 741 -21.80 23.90 19.21
CA SER A 741 -21.89 22.61 18.50
C SER A 741 -20.81 22.39 17.41
N LEU A 742 -19.83 23.29 17.28
CA LEU A 742 -18.62 23.13 16.45
C LEU A 742 -17.39 22.70 17.26
N ARG A 743 -17.51 22.61 18.60
CA ARG A 743 -16.51 22.00 19.49
C ARG A 743 -16.88 20.55 19.83
N LYS A 744 -17.18 19.72 18.84
CA LYS A 744 -16.89 18.29 19.08
C LYS A 744 -15.38 18.23 19.25
N GLU A 745 -14.91 17.98 20.48
CA GLU A 745 -13.53 17.52 20.67
C GLU A 745 -13.29 16.47 19.58
N PRO A 746 -12.22 16.63 18.77
CA PRO A 746 -12.00 15.73 17.65
C PRO A 746 -12.09 14.32 18.21
N GLU A 747 -13.07 13.54 17.73
CA GLU A 747 -13.22 12.17 18.19
C GLU A 747 -11.83 11.54 18.09
N PRO A 748 -11.28 11.02 19.21
CA PRO A 748 -9.89 10.61 19.24
C PRO A 748 -9.67 9.68 18.06
N TYR A 749 -8.65 9.92 17.25
CA TYR A 749 -8.37 9.09 16.08
C TYR A 749 -8.04 7.68 16.58
N LEU A 750 -9.06 6.81 16.61
CA LEU A 750 -8.97 5.48 17.23
C LEU A 750 -8.16 4.52 16.37
N THR A 751 -8.02 4.82 15.06
CA THR A 751 -7.38 3.91 14.11
C THR A 751 -6.26 4.57 13.29
N LEU A 752 -5.27 3.77 12.91
CA LEU A 752 -4.20 4.17 11.98
C LEU A 752 -4.75 4.62 10.61
N VAL A 753 -5.89 4.05 10.20
CA VAL A 753 -6.58 4.39 8.95
C VAL A 753 -7.07 5.84 9.01
N ASP A 754 -7.72 6.23 10.11
CA ASP A 754 -8.22 7.61 10.28
C ASP A 754 -7.08 8.63 10.25
N VAL A 755 -5.94 8.32 10.91
CA VAL A 755 -4.74 9.16 10.89
C VAL A 755 -4.18 9.29 9.48
N THR A 756 -4.10 8.19 8.73
CA THR A 756 -3.58 8.19 7.35
C THR A 756 -4.49 8.98 6.42
N LEU A 757 -5.81 8.78 6.51
CA LEU A 757 -6.81 9.53 5.74
C LEU A 757 -6.76 11.02 6.07
N ARG A 758 -6.59 11.39 7.35
CA ARG A 758 -6.44 12.79 7.76
C ARG A 758 -5.15 13.40 7.21
N ALA A 759 -4.03 12.70 7.29
CA ALA A 759 -2.75 13.16 6.74
C ALA A 759 -2.85 13.38 5.22
N GLN A 760 -3.50 12.46 4.49
CA GLN A 760 -3.78 12.62 3.06
C GLN A 760 -4.65 13.85 2.78
N ARG A 761 -5.74 14.07 3.55
CA ARG A 761 -6.58 15.27 3.42
C ARG A 761 -5.79 16.56 3.66
N LEU A 762 -4.94 16.60 4.69
CA LEU A 762 -4.11 17.77 4.99
C LEU A 762 -3.07 18.03 3.89
N ARG A 763 -2.46 16.99 3.32
CA ARG A 763 -1.56 17.13 2.17
C ARG A 763 -2.29 17.73 0.97
N ARG A 764 -3.48 17.20 0.62
CA ARG A 764 -4.31 17.75 -0.45
C ARG A 764 -4.66 19.22 -0.22
N LEU A 765 -5.05 19.56 1.02
CA LEU A 765 -5.35 20.93 1.44
C LEU A 765 -4.17 21.88 1.21
N ARG A 766 -2.99 21.47 1.68
CA ARG A 766 -1.76 22.25 1.54
C ARG A 766 -1.41 22.46 0.06
N ASP A 767 -1.43 21.38 -0.72
CA ASP A 767 -0.99 21.42 -2.13
C ASP A 767 -1.93 22.31 -2.96
N ALA A 768 -3.25 22.16 -2.81
CA ALA A 768 -4.24 23.00 -3.50
C ALA A 768 -4.17 24.48 -3.07
N ALA A 769 -4.03 24.76 -1.76
CA ALA A 769 -3.91 26.12 -1.27
C ALA A 769 -2.63 26.81 -1.76
N LEU A 770 -1.51 26.08 -1.82
CA LEU A 770 -0.24 26.59 -2.31
C LEU A 770 -0.30 26.93 -3.81
N GLU A 771 -0.80 26.01 -4.64
CA GLU A 771 -0.90 26.23 -6.09
C GLU A 771 -1.81 27.41 -6.43
N ARG A 772 -2.95 27.53 -5.73
CA ARG A 772 -3.86 28.66 -5.90
C ARG A 772 -3.22 29.98 -5.51
N ARG A 773 -2.59 30.06 -4.33
CA ARG A 773 -1.94 31.29 -3.86
C ARG A 773 -0.82 31.71 -4.79
N LEU A 774 0.01 30.76 -5.24
CA LEU A 774 1.09 31.03 -6.19
C LEU A 774 0.53 31.61 -7.51
N THR A 775 -0.51 30.98 -8.06
CA THR A 775 -1.12 31.44 -9.31
C THR A 775 -1.74 32.82 -9.16
N GLN A 776 -2.45 33.09 -8.05
CA GLN A 776 -3.02 34.40 -7.77
C GLN A 776 -1.96 35.50 -7.61
N VAL A 777 -0.85 35.20 -6.91
CA VAL A 777 0.27 36.14 -6.74
C VAL A 777 0.91 36.46 -8.09
N VAL A 778 1.21 35.44 -8.90
CA VAL A 778 1.80 35.64 -10.23
C VAL A 778 0.86 36.42 -11.16
N THR A 779 -0.44 36.12 -11.13
CA THR A 779 -1.43 36.81 -11.97
C THR A 779 -1.69 38.25 -11.56
N ARG A 780 -1.61 38.58 -10.26
CA ARG A 780 -1.68 39.96 -9.77
C ARG A 780 -0.43 40.76 -10.11
N ALA A 781 0.71 40.10 -10.26
CA ALA A 781 1.95 40.75 -10.67
C ALA A 781 2.03 41.04 -12.18
N MET A 782 1.16 40.44 -13.01
CA MET A 782 1.12 40.69 -14.45
C MET A 782 0.24 41.91 -14.81
N PRO A 783 0.66 42.76 -15.76
CA PRO A 783 -0.14 43.89 -16.29
C PRO A 783 -1.51 43.45 -16.78
N SER A 784 -2.54 44.30 -16.68
CA SER A 784 -3.92 43.92 -17.01
C SER A 784 -4.16 43.60 -18.50
N ASP A 785 -3.32 44.10 -19.39
CA ASP A 785 -3.62 44.32 -20.81
C ASP A 785 -3.09 43.20 -21.72
N GLY A 786 -3.64 41.99 -21.58
CA GLY A 786 -3.39 40.86 -22.48
C GLY A 786 -2.09 40.10 -22.22
N ALA A 787 -1.57 39.43 -23.26
CA ALA A 787 -0.33 38.68 -23.19
C ALA A 787 0.88 39.63 -23.10
N VAL A 788 1.74 39.44 -22.11
CA VAL A 788 2.87 40.34 -21.82
C VAL A 788 4.19 39.68 -22.20
N HIS A 789 5.03 40.42 -22.90
CA HIS A 789 6.44 40.06 -23.08
C HIS A 789 7.25 40.53 -21.87
N LEU A 790 7.79 39.60 -21.08
CA LEU A 790 8.67 39.94 -19.96
C LEU A 790 10.15 39.94 -20.40
N GLY A 791 10.73 41.14 -20.49
CA GLY A 791 12.16 41.37 -20.71
C GLY A 791 12.65 41.10 -22.14
N LYS A 792 13.97 40.90 -22.32
CA LYS A 792 14.60 40.52 -23.60
C LYS A 792 14.24 39.10 -24.07
N SER A 793 13.51 38.33 -23.25
CA SER A 793 13.10 36.99 -23.64
C SER A 793 11.95 37.10 -24.65
N LYS A 794 12.05 36.37 -25.77
CA LYS A 794 10.96 36.27 -26.75
C LYS A 794 9.73 35.50 -26.24
N ARG A 795 9.61 35.27 -24.93
CA ARG A 795 8.51 34.49 -24.33
C ARG A 795 7.33 35.41 -24.05
N LYS A 796 6.14 35.05 -24.57
CA LYS A 796 4.86 35.64 -24.21
C LYS A 796 4.33 34.98 -22.94
N TYR A 797 3.77 35.78 -22.05
CA TYR A 797 3.11 35.33 -20.83
C TYR A 797 1.65 35.71 -20.91
N VAL A 798 0.75 34.72 -20.76
CA VAL A 798 -0.70 34.97 -20.72
C VAL A 798 -1.15 34.93 -19.27
N ARG A 799 -2.05 35.85 -18.89
CA ARG A 799 -2.63 35.88 -17.54
C ARG A 799 -3.49 34.65 -17.29
N ALA A 800 -3.40 34.09 -16.09
CA ALA A 800 -4.19 32.92 -15.69
C ALA A 800 -4.99 33.18 -14.42
N TRP A 801 -6.31 33.04 -14.45
CA TRP A 801 -7.17 33.16 -13.28
C TRP A 801 -7.61 31.79 -12.82
N VAL A 802 -7.43 31.48 -11.53
CA VAL A 802 -7.89 30.21 -10.94
C VAL A 802 -9.14 30.46 -10.12
N THR A 803 -10.26 29.92 -10.58
CA THR A 803 -11.56 29.96 -9.91
C THR A 803 -11.87 28.56 -9.37
N PRO A 804 -11.94 28.37 -8.04
CA PRO A 804 -12.26 27.08 -7.45
C PRO A 804 -13.74 26.73 -7.68
N ILE A 805 -14.01 25.45 -7.99
CA ILE A 805 -15.33 24.84 -7.93
C ILE A 805 -15.27 23.80 -6.81
N GLU A 806 -15.81 24.18 -5.66
CA GLU A 806 -15.72 23.43 -4.41
C GLU A 806 -17.08 23.37 -3.74
N THR A 807 -17.34 22.29 -3.00
CA THR A 807 -18.57 22.13 -2.23
C THR A 807 -18.48 22.84 -0.88
N ASP A 808 -19.59 23.33 -0.35
CA ASP A 808 -19.67 24.00 0.97
C ASP A 808 -18.99 23.22 2.13
N ALA A 809 -18.99 21.89 2.03
CA ALA A 809 -18.38 20.98 2.99
C ALA A 809 -17.57 19.89 2.28
N PRO A 810 -16.58 19.27 2.96
CA PRO A 810 -15.84 18.15 2.40
C PRO A 810 -16.76 16.98 2.04
N ILE A 811 -16.65 16.49 0.80
CA ILE A 811 -17.33 15.27 0.39
C ILE A 811 -16.58 14.06 0.98
N VAL A 812 -17.28 13.27 1.79
CA VAL A 812 -16.76 12.01 2.37
C VAL A 812 -17.48 10.80 1.77
N LEU A 813 -17.71 10.84 0.45
CA LEU A 813 -18.49 9.85 -0.27
C LEU A 813 -17.82 8.47 -0.22
N ASN A 814 -16.49 8.40 -0.32
CA ASN A 814 -15.73 7.13 -0.20
C ASN A 814 -16.13 6.34 1.07
N GLN A 815 -16.17 7.02 2.23
CA GLN A 815 -16.54 6.39 3.50
C GLN A 815 -18.01 6.01 3.55
N ARG A 816 -18.90 6.88 3.04
CA ARG A 816 -20.34 6.64 3.01
C ARG A 816 -20.69 5.46 2.10
N LEU A 817 -20.08 5.34 0.93
CA LEU A 817 -20.33 4.24 -0.01
C LEU A 817 -19.93 2.87 0.55
N MET A 818 -18.82 2.80 1.29
CA MET A 818 -18.35 1.56 1.91
C MET A 818 -19.30 1.03 2.98
N LEU A 819 -19.98 1.93 3.69
CA LEU A 819 -20.93 1.59 4.75
C LEU A 819 -22.37 1.45 4.25
N ALA A 820 -22.70 2.07 3.11
CA ALA A 820 -24.06 2.10 2.61
C ALA A 820 -24.47 0.80 1.89
N PRO A 821 -25.74 0.37 2.05
CA PRO A 821 -26.32 -0.69 1.23
C PRO A 821 -26.45 -0.25 -0.24
N GLU A 822 -26.53 -1.22 -1.15
CA GLU A 822 -26.48 -0.97 -2.61
C GLU A 822 -27.52 0.06 -3.10
N LYS A 823 -28.76 -0.01 -2.61
CA LYS A 823 -29.82 0.95 -2.99
C LYS A 823 -29.48 2.38 -2.56
N GLU A 824 -28.87 2.54 -1.40
CA GLU A 824 -28.49 3.84 -0.84
C GLU A 824 -27.27 4.42 -1.56
N ARG A 825 -26.32 3.59 -2.01
CA ARG A 825 -25.14 4.03 -2.79
C ARG A 825 -25.53 4.85 -4.02
N ARG A 826 -26.57 4.43 -4.74
CA ARG A 826 -27.07 5.16 -5.92
C ARG A 826 -27.60 6.56 -5.55
N ILE A 827 -28.28 6.66 -4.42
CA ILE A 827 -28.79 7.93 -3.89
C ILE A 827 -27.62 8.84 -3.50
N LEU A 828 -26.65 8.31 -2.76
CA LEU A 828 -25.45 9.04 -2.33
C LEU A 828 -24.65 9.62 -3.51
N ILE A 829 -24.55 8.85 -4.61
CA ILE A 829 -23.91 9.31 -5.85
C ILE A 829 -24.70 10.47 -6.44
N SER A 830 -26.01 10.32 -6.65
CA SER A 830 -26.86 11.40 -7.19
C SER A 830 -26.83 12.67 -6.31
N GLU A 831 -26.84 12.53 -4.97
CA GLU A 831 -26.68 13.66 -4.05
C GLU A 831 -25.35 14.39 -4.25
N THR A 832 -24.27 13.63 -4.38
CA THR A 832 -22.93 14.19 -4.55
C THR A 832 -22.77 14.88 -5.90
N VAL A 833 -23.35 14.32 -6.97
CA VAL A 833 -23.44 14.98 -8.29
C VAL A 833 -24.22 16.29 -8.18
N ALA A 834 -25.35 16.30 -7.45
CA ALA A 834 -26.17 17.49 -7.28
C ALA A 834 -25.44 18.59 -6.49
N ASP A 835 -24.70 18.22 -5.45
CA ASP A 835 -23.88 19.15 -4.67
C ASP A 835 -22.75 19.75 -5.52
N GLY A 836 -22.11 18.95 -6.39
CA GLY A 836 -21.13 19.43 -7.35
C GLY A 836 -21.72 20.32 -8.45
N CYS A 837 -22.93 20.03 -8.92
CA CYS A 837 -23.65 20.87 -9.89
C CYS A 837 -23.96 22.24 -9.29
N ARG A 838 -24.44 22.27 -8.03
CA ARG A 838 -24.66 23.52 -7.31
C ARG A 838 -23.37 24.35 -7.22
N ALA A 839 -22.28 23.76 -6.76
CA ALA A 839 -20.98 24.42 -6.64
C ALA A 839 -20.51 24.99 -7.99
N ALA A 840 -20.70 24.23 -9.07
CA ALA A 840 -20.37 24.69 -10.42
C ALA A 840 -21.24 25.88 -10.85
N LEU A 841 -22.55 25.83 -10.63
CA LEU A 841 -23.44 26.95 -10.98
C LEU A 841 -23.08 28.23 -10.19
N GLU A 842 -22.79 28.10 -8.89
CA GLU A 842 -22.36 29.24 -8.05
C GLU A 842 -21.07 29.89 -8.56
N ALA A 843 -20.15 29.09 -9.13
CA ALA A 843 -18.91 29.59 -9.72
C ALA A 843 -19.10 30.12 -11.16
N MET A 844 -19.94 29.48 -11.97
CA MET A 844 -20.01 29.72 -13.41
C MET A 844 -20.96 30.84 -13.80
N ILE A 845 -22.17 30.90 -13.22
CA ILE A 845 -23.22 31.86 -13.62
C ILE A 845 -23.41 32.98 -12.59
N ARG A 846 -22.34 33.32 -11.88
CA ARG A 846 -22.39 34.17 -10.68
C ARG A 846 -22.99 35.55 -10.91
N PRO A 847 -22.72 36.28 -12.01
CA PRO A 847 -23.30 37.63 -12.16
C PRO A 847 -24.80 37.59 -12.50
N SER A 848 -25.32 36.46 -12.98
CA SER A 848 -26.77 36.21 -13.02
C SER A 848 -27.38 36.02 -11.63
N LEU A 849 -26.58 35.82 -10.58
CA LEU A 849 -27.06 35.74 -9.20
C LEU A 849 -27.16 37.11 -8.50
N GLY A 850 -26.39 38.10 -8.96
CA GLY A 850 -26.16 39.36 -8.22
C GLY A 850 -27.28 40.41 -8.34
N GLY A 851 -28.22 40.26 -9.27
CA GLY A 851 -29.09 41.37 -9.68
C GLY A 851 -30.36 41.60 -8.86
N LYS A 852 -30.84 40.65 -8.03
CA LYS A 852 -32.28 40.66 -7.66
C LYS A 852 -32.68 40.23 -6.24
N THR A 853 -31.77 39.91 -5.32
CA THR A 853 -32.22 39.43 -3.99
C THR A 853 -31.56 40.14 -2.82
N GLU A 854 -32.34 40.95 -2.09
CA GLU A 854 -31.99 41.50 -0.77
C GLU A 854 -31.66 40.39 0.26
N GLN A 855 -32.12 39.16 0.00
CA GLN A 855 -31.94 38.00 0.86
C GLN A 855 -30.74 37.11 0.49
N GLY A 856 -29.97 37.44 -0.57
CA GLY A 856 -28.76 36.70 -0.97
C GLY A 856 -28.99 35.26 -1.42
N VAL A 857 -30.21 34.96 -1.89
CA VAL A 857 -30.74 33.59 -2.08
C VAL A 857 -31.59 33.56 -3.35
N LEU A 858 -31.15 32.81 -4.37
CA LEU A 858 -31.89 32.68 -5.65
C LEU A 858 -32.19 31.21 -5.98
N LYS A 859 -33.42 30.94 -6.46
CA LYS A 859 -33.80 29.61 -6.96
C LYS A 859 -32.92 29.22 -8.14
N CYS A 860 -32.36 28.01 -8.10
CA CYS A 860 -31.48 27.49 -9.15
C CYS A 860 -32.08 27.61 -10.56
N ARG A 861 -33.36 27.28 -10.77
CA ARG A 861 -34.00 27.47 -12.09
C ARG A 861 -34.00 28.93 -12.53
N LEU A 862 -34.47 29.84 -11.68
CA LEU A 862 -34.53 31.28 -12.00
C LEU A 862 -33.15 31.84 -12.34
N ALA A 863 -32.10 31.38 -11.65
CA ALA A 863 -30.71 31.76 -11.95
C ALA A 863 -30.26 31.30 -13.33
N VAL A 864 -30.61 30.07 -13.71
CA VAL A 864 -30.27 29.48 -15.02
C VAL A 864 -31.09 30.15 -16.12
N GLU A 865 -32.40 30.35 -15.93
CA GLU A 865 -33.26 31.08 -16.86
C GLU A 865 -32.73 32.51 -17.09
N GLU A 866 -32.42 33.26 -16.02
CA GLU A 866 -31.86 34.60 -16.16
C GLU A 866 -30.51 34.60 -16.89
N HIS A 867 -29.68 33.58 -16.67
CA HIS A 867 -28.43 33.41 -17.39
C HIS A 867 -28.67 33.10 -18.89
N LEU A 868 -29.59 32.19 -19.22
CA LEU A 868 -29.91 31.84 -20.60
C LEU A 868 -30.59 33.00 -21.33
N GLU A 869 -31.48 33.75 -20.68
CA GLU A 869 -32.09 34.96 -21.23
C GLU A 869 -31.05 36.03 -21.54
N LYS A 870 -30.14 36.32 -20.60
CA LYS A 870 -29.05 37.28 -20.83
C LYS A 870 -28.20 36.87 -22.02
N ARG A 871 -27.94 35.57 -22.19
CA ARG A 871 -27.17 35.05 -23.32
C ARG A 871 -27.94 35.11 -24.64
N GLY A 872 -29.22 34.76 -24.64
CA GLY A 872 -30.08 34.81 -25.83
C GLY A 872 -30.23 36.24 -26.37
N ARG A 873 -30.28 37.25 -25.50
CA ARG A 873 -30.26 38.67 -25.90
C ARG A 873 -28.97 39.07 -26.62
N VAL A 874 -27.83 38.47 -26.26
CA VAL A 874 -26.53 38.73 -26.90
C VAL A 874 -26.42 38.02 -28.26
N ALA A 875 -27.12 36.89 -28.45
CA ALA A 875 -27.01 36.07 -29.65
C ALA A 875 -27.86 36.53 -30.86
N ASN A 876 -28.26 37.81 -30.94
CA ASN A 876 -28.96 38.41 -32.09
C ASN A 876 -30.25 37.68 -32.57
N GLY A 877 -31.25 37.52 -31.70
CA GLY A 877 -32.63 37.76 -32.12
C GLY A 877 -33.68 36.64 -32.06
N ASN A 878 -33.37 35.41 -31.63
CA ASN A 878 -34.43 34.43 -31.33
C ASN A 878 -34.35 33.93 -29.87
N PRO A 879 -35.02 34.61 -28.92
CA PRO A 879 -35.02 34.20 -27.52
C PRO A 879 -35.65 32.81 -27.31
N ASP A 880 -36.56 32.37 -28.19
CA ASP A 880 -37.29 31.11 -28.02
C ASP A 880 -36.38 29.88 -28.14
N LEU A 881 -35.29 29.97 -28.92
CA LEU A 881 -34.33 28.87 -29.11
C LEU A 881 -33.60 28.47 -27.82
N TYR A 882 -33.56 29.36 -26.82
CA TYR A 882 -32.83 29.18 -25.56
C TYR A 882 -33.71 28.79 -24.36
N VAL A 883 -35.03 28.81 -24.50
CA VAL A 883 -35.98 28.54 -23.41
C VAL A 883 -36.42 27.06 -23.37
N GLU A 884 -36.12 26.26 -24.41
CA GLU A 884 -36.43 24.84 -24.36
C GLU A 884 -35.81 24.15 -23.13
N GLU A 885 -36.66 23.46 -22.38
CA GLU A 885 -36.26 22.69 -21.22
C GLU A 885 -35.27 21.58 -21.62
N LEU A 886 -34.31 21.28 -20.74
CA LEU A 886 -33.39 20.17 -20.99
C LEU A 886 -34.18 18.85 -21.11
N PRO A 887 -33.83 17.96 -22.05
CA PRO A 887 -34.49 16.67 -22.16
C PRO A 887 -34.54 15.91 -20.82
N GLY A 888 -35.74 15.77 -20.25
CA GLY A 888 -35.96 15.14 -18.95
C GLY A 888 -35.78 16.04 -17.73
N SER A 889 -35.75 17.36 -17.89
CA SER A 889 -36.08 18.28 -16.80
C SER A 889 -37.58 18.24 -16.50
N SER A 890 -37.93 18.73 -15.33
CA SER A 890 -39.32 18.90 -14.92
C SER A 890 -39.43 20.19 -14.14
N THR A 891 -40.51 20.94 -14.41
CA THR A 891 -40.91 22.16 -13.72
C THR A 891 -40.87 22.05 -12.19
N ASP A 892 -40.97 20.87 -11.60
CA ASP A 892 -40.98 20.76 -10.14
C ASP A 892 -39.58 20.48 -9.53
N SER A 893 -38.68 19.86 -10.30
CA SER A 893 -37.41 19.32 -9.81
C SER A 893 -36.25 20.32 -9.86
N GLY A 894 -36.17 21.13 -10.92
CA GLY A 894 -35.07 22.05 -11.19
C GLY A 894 -34.83 22.23 -12.69
N PRO A 895 -33.77 22.95 -13.09
CA PRO A 895 -33.45 23.20 -14.51
C PRO A 895 -32.72 22.05 -15.21
N GLY A 896 -32.38 20.97 -14.49
CA GLY A 896 -31.59 19.85 -15.02
C GLY A 896 -32.33 18.52 -14.94
N LEU A 897 -31.57 17.43 -14.99
CA LEU A 897 -32.11 16.07 -14.92
C LEU A 897 -32.75 15.82 -13.57
N ARG A 898 -34.00 15.37 -13.60
CA ARG A 898 -34.82 15.13 -12.41
C ARG A 898 -34.10 14.27 -11.36
N GLU A 899 -33.43 13.21 -11.78
CA GLU A 899 -32.71 12.27 -10.89
C GLU A 899 -31.53 12.91 -10.12
N ILE A 900 -31.03 14.06 -10.56
CA ILE A 900 -30.00 14.85 -9.88
C ILE A 900 -30.66 16.00 -9.12
N CYS A 901 -31.51 16.78 -9.79
CA CYS A 901 -32.12 17.96 -9.22
C CYS A 901 -32.97 17.61 -7.98
N ASP A 902 -33.74 16.51 -8.01
CA ASP A 902 -34.52 15.98 -6.88
C ASP A 902 -33.66 15.66 -5.65
N ARG A 903 -32.34 15.46 -5.83
CA ARG A 903 -31.38 15.07 -4.78
C ARG A 903 -30.50 16.21 -4.29
N CYS A 904 -30.65 17.41 -4.85
CA CYS A 904 -29.85 18.56 -4.44
C CYS A 904 -30.03 18.88 -2.95
N ALA A 905 -28.96 19.23 -2.23
CA ALA A 905 -29.01 19.62 -0.80
C ALA A 905 -30.10 20.67 -0.50
N ILE A 906 -30.27 21.55 -1.46
CA ILE A 906 -31.32 22.56 -1.58
C ILE A 906 -32.73 21.99 -1.34
N LEU A 907 -33.04 20.80 -1.88
CA LEU A 907 -34.32 20.10 -1.74
C LEU A 907 -34.34 19.15 -0.54
N ARG A 908 -33.19 18.50 -0.24
CA ARG A 908 -33.07 17.53 0.87
C ARG A 908 -33.50 18.09 2.23
N ARG A 909 -33.29 19.40 2.48
CA ARG A 909 -33.69 20.04 3.74
C ARG A 909 -35.21 20.09 3.97
N ARG A 910 -36.05 19.87 2.95
CA ARG A 910 -37.52 19.77 3.13
C ARG A 910 -37.97 18.41 3.68
N VAL A 911 -37.18 17.37 3.46
CA VAL A 911 -37.58 15.97 3.73
C VAL A 911 -36.89 15.42 4.98
N ALA A 912 -36.54 16.24 5.97
CA ALA A 912 -35.96 15.74 7.21
C ALA A 912 -36.99 14.96 8.07
N ILE A 913 -37.25 13.72 7.63
CA ILE A 913 -37.21 12.45 8.37
C ILE A 913 -37.61 12.63 9.84
N ALA A 914 -38.82 12.17 10.18
CA ALA A 914 -39.15 11.74 11.53
C ALA A 914 -38.02 10.81 12.01
N PRO A 915 -37.36 11.12 13.15
CA PRO A 915 -36.07 10.52 13.49
C PRO A 915 -36.18 9.01 13.64
N PHE A 916 -35.49 8.28 12.78
CA PHE A 916 -35.24 6.85 12.96
C PHE A 916 -34.07 6.66 13.94
N THR A 917 -34.20 7.20 15.16
CA THR A 917 -33.42 6.78 16.34
C THR A 917 -34.12 7.27 17.60
N GLN A 918 -34.73 6.33 18.33
CA GLN A 918 -34.74 6.37 19.79
C GLN A 918 -33.29 6.34 20.28
N PHE A 919 -32.65 7.50 20.36
CA PHE A 919 -31.52 7.71 21.26
C PHE A 919 -31.70 9.10 21.88
N SER A 920 -31.99 9.08 23.17
CA SER A 920 -32.37 10.21 24.00
C SER A 920 -31.26 11.26 24.06
N GLY A 921 -31.47 12.37 23.38
CA GLY A 921 -30.58 13.53 23.48
C GLY A 921 -31.10 14.67 22.63
N LYS A 922 -31.51 15.75 23.31
CA LYS A 922 -32.22 16.94 22.79
C LYS A 922 -31.78 17.39 21.39
N PRO A 923 -32.72 17.79 20.50
CA PRO A 923 -32.40 18.27 19.16
C PRO A 923 -31.58 19.56 19.25
N ALA A 924 -30.32 19.48 18.84
CA ALA A 924 -29.46 20.64 18.68
C ALA A 924 -30.00 21.54 17.54
N LEU A 925 -29.97 22.85 17.79
CA LEU A 925 -30.43 23.93 16.93
C LEU A 925 -30.15 23.67 15.43
N ARG A 926 -31.22 23.33 14.70
CA ARG A 926 -31.25 23.30 13.23
C ARG A 926 -31.10 24.75 12.75
N HIS A 927 -29.95 25.11 12.20
CA HIS A 927 -29.83 26.33 11.41
C HIS A 927 -30.77 26.23 10.19
N GLN A 928 -31.87 26.98 10.25
CA GLN A 928 -32.75 27.29 9.11
C GLN A 928 -31.92 28.03 8.06
N TYR A 929 -31.32 27.31 7.11
CA TYR A 929 -31.02 27.89 5.80
C TYR A 929 -32.13 27.47 4.85
N HIS A 930 -32.73 28.46 4.18
CA HIS A 930 -33.85 28.29 3.28
C HIS A 930 -33.49 27.37 2.10
N SER A 931 -34.49 26.59 1.68
CA SER A 931 -34.45 25.63 0.58
C SER A 931 -34.35 26.31 -0.78
N GLN A 932 -33.55 25.77 -1.71
CA GLN A 932 -33.40 26.20 -3.12
C GLN A 932 -32.43 27.32 -3.48
N SER A 933 -31.56 27.72 -2.57
CA SER A 933 -30.78 28.94 -2.75
C SER A 933 -29.33 28.69 -3.17
N LEU A 934 -28.91 29.28 -4.29
CA LEU A 934 -27.49 29.52 -4.58
C LEU A 934 -26.99 30.64 -3.67
N VAL A 935 -25.82 30.47 -3.05
CA VAL A 935 -25.26 31.47 -2.12
C VAL A 935 -24.47 32.52 -2.90
N VAL A 936 -24.93 33.76 -2.84
CA VAL A 936 -24.19 34.89 -3.41
C VAL A 936 -23.09 35.31 -2.44
N THR A 937 -21.87 34.93 -2.74
CA THR A 937 -20.68 35.42 -2.04
C THR A 937 -20.22 36.75 -2.66
N PRO A 938 -19.63 37.68 -1.89
CA PRO A 938 -19.13 38.96 -2.42
C PRO A 938 -18.01 38.79 -3.46
N TRP A 939 -18.08 39.53 -4.57
CA TRP A 939 -17.23 39.39 -5.76
C TRP A 939 -15.73 39.60 -5.50
N GLU A 940 -15.41 40.58 -4.66
CA GLU A 940 -14.04 41.05 -4.38
C GLU A 940 -13.09 39.93 -3.91
N ASN A 941 -13.65 38.86 -3.35
CA ASN A 941 -12.88 37.78 -2.74
C ASN A 941 -12.55 36.59 -3.66
N MET A 942 -13.10 36.51 -4.88
CA MET A 942 -13.12 35.22 -5.60
C MET A 942 -12.70 35.20 -7.08
N GLY A 943 -12.23 36.33 -7.64
CA GLY A 943 -11.71 36.36 -9.03
C GLY A 943 -12.82 36.43 -10.10
N PRO A 944 -12.45 36.47 -11.39
CA PRO A 944 -13.41 36.68 -12.48
C PRO A 944 -14.36 35.48 -12.70
N ALA A 945 -15.59 35.79 -13.11
CA ALA A 945 -16.67 34.84 -13.46
C ALA A 945 -16.32 33.97 -14.67
N TRP A 946 -17.20 33.01 -15.00
CA TRP A 946 -17.12 32.33 -16.29
C TRP A 946 -17.18 33.34 -17.44
N PRO A 947 -16.29 33.22 -18.45
CA PRO A 947 -15.94 34.38 -19.28
C PRO A 947 -17.01 34.78 -20.28
N HIS A 948 -18.09 34.00 -20.45
CA HIS A 948 -19.15 34.28 -21.43
C HIS A 948 -19.79 35.66 -21.25
N GLU A 949 -19.63 36.29 -20.09
CA GLU A 949 -20.19 37.62 -19.78
C GLU A 949 -19.24 38.77 -20.08
N ARG A 950 -17.98 38.48 -20.45
CA ARG A 950 -17.01 39.45 -20.98
C ARG A 950 -16.57 39.12 -22.40
N GLU A 951 -17.20 38.14 -23.05
CA GLU A 951 -16.99 37.79 -24.45
C GLU A 951 -17.64 38.81 -25.42
N GLU A 952 -17.99 40.02 -24.96
CA GLU A 952 -18.27 41.16 -25.83
C GLU A 952 -17.06 41.38 -26.76
N GLY A 953 -17.15 40.87 -27.99
CA GLY A 953 -16.10 40.95 -29.02
C GLY A 953 -15.41 39.64 -29.41
N CYS A 954 -15.74 38.49 -28.83
CA CYS A 954 -15.44 37.22 -29.48
C CYS A 954 -16.48 37.01 -30.58
N GLU A 955 -16.09 37.17 -31.85
CA GLU A 955 -16.98 36.75 -32.94
C GLU A 955 -17.36 35.27 -32.69
N PRO A 956 -18.67 34.94 -32.71
CA PRO A 956 -19.05 33.54 -32.80
C PRO A 956 -18.30 32.97 -34.00
N LEU A 957 -17.77 31.74 -33.90
CA LEU A 957 -17.25 31.04 -35.08
C LEU A 957 -18.35 31.21 -36.12
N SER A 958 -18.08 31.95 -37.21
CA SER A 958 -18.98 31.91 -38.34
C SER A 958 -19.11 30.43 -38.66
N ASP A 959 -20.33 29.90 -38.59
CA ASP A 959 -20.65 28.53 -39.00
C ASP A 959 -20.49 28.38 -40.53
N ASP A 960 -19.52 29.08 -41.11
CA ASP A 960 -19.15 28.99 -42.51
C ASP A 960 -18.54 27.59 -42.70
N PRO A 961 -19.21 26.68 -43.41
CA PRO A 961 -18.83 25.27 -43.49
C PRO A 961 -17.66 25.03 -44.47
N HIS A 962 -16.93 26.09 -44.84
CA HIS A 962 -15.84 26.06 -45.82
C HIS A 962 -14.52 25.56 -45.25
#